data_AF-A0A8I0GT50-F1
#
_entry.id   AF-A0A8I0GT50-F1
#
_cell.length_a   1.000
_cell.length_b   1.000
_cell.length_c   1.000
_cell.angle_alpha   90.00
_cell.angle_beta   90.00
_cell.angle_gamma   90.00
#
_symmetry.space_group_name_H-M   'P 1'
#
loop_
_entity.id
_entity.type
_entity.pdbx_description
1 polymer ?
#
loop_
_entity_poly.entity_id
_entity_poly.type
_entity_poly.pdbx_seq_one_letter_code
_entity_poly.pdbx_strand_id
1 'polypeptide(L)'
;MDIGSPHAVNRPLTFAAIALISLAAPSRAAEVSALDLPAGRLGDAVAALAEQTGASVSVTDGSIWAMRVASLKGRMDASQALRRLLRGSRARIVPLGTNSFRITAAPAEPRRRAALPVPVVEGEEPTIVVTASKRETRLRDFAGSVSMLNGADLGFGGEQGTESILARVASLSSTHLGAGRNKLFIRGIADSSFTGPTQATVGQYWGDMRLTYNAPDPDLRLYDIQSVEILEGPQGTLYGAGSLGGIIRVIRNPPDLDGIEGSVSAGLSATQHGNPSGDVGGMINLPLIGDRVAVRAVGYGLSEGGYIDDVWRGKKDINRTRIAGGRAALRIDAGDRWTVDIGGIFQNNHGQDSQYADRSLGGLKRSSRTPGGFDADYALGELVIAKTWDGLSFLSSTGYARQRLDERYDASLPLGPDRRFNQRNLTRMFTSENRVWRPMRHGFGWVLGISHTRNQTNIDRAFGAVDATAPVPGVTNRVRESTLFAEASVEPLRNLIVTGGARYTRSRLTGGAEDVAPVGQDVSPRLAALIEQARAEIIAGRTEKRFLPSASVSAAPIRGLTVYARYQEGFRPGGLAIESSYVRRFRNDRVRTMETGLRFGERGRDIFNASISLSHTRWTNIQADFIDTSGLPSTDNIGDGRIYSLSAELGVRPARGLSLDLATTFNDSRVVDPSSNLLAALDAPPVNAETGARTGGQSRIPNVARFTTRFGAEYRAPVGERLELRVSGWARYVGKSRLGIGPILGDLQGDYFDTSLTARIGRPDMGVTLGVTNLIDTIGNRFALGTPFSATGGGQITPLRPRTIRLGFDRSF
;
A
#
# COMPACT_ATOMS: atom_id res chain seq x y z
N MET A 1 40.78 -62.12 8.98
CA MET A 1 41.18 -62.04 7.56
C MET A 1 40.11 -61.31 6.78
N ASP A 2 40.21 -60.02 6.46
CA ASP A 2 40.83 -58.87 7.14
C ASP A 2 40.40 -57.59 6.39
N ILE A 3 39.89 -56.61 7.15
CA ILE A 3 40.11 -55.13 7.10
C ILE A 3 39.86 -54.40 5.75
N GLY A 4 39.07 -53.33 5.62
CA GLY A 4 38.42 -52.42 6.58
C GLY A 4 37.62 -51.31 5.87
N SER A 5 36.73 -50.67 6.63
CA SER A 5 35.82 -49.55 6.28
C SER A 5 36.54 -48.18 6.31
N PRO A 6 35.94 -47.02 5.92
CA PRO A 6 34.81 -46.47 6.70
C PRO A 6 33.74 -45.59 5.98
N HIS A 7 32.59 -45.52 6.68
CA HIS A 7 31.58 -44.46 6.74
C HIS A 7 30.50 -44.30 5.64
N ALA A 8 29.39 -45.00 5.85
CA ALA A 8 28.04 -44.45 5.73
C ALA A 8 27.41 -44.43 7.14
N VAL A 9 26.59 -43.42 7.47
CA VAL A 9 25.34 -43.56 8.26
C VAL A 9 24.56 -42.24 8.19
N ASN A 10 23.38 -42.29 7.56
CA ASN A 10 22.22 -41.45 7.86
C ASN A 10 21.75 -41.71 9.30
N ARG A 11 21.60 -40.67 10.12
CA ARG A 11 20.81 -40.75 11.36
C ARG A 11 19.63 -39.78 11.34
N PRO A 12 18.45 -40.19 11.85
CA PRO A 12 17.31 -39.32 12.07
C PRO A 12 17.57 -38.42 13.29
N LEU A 13 17.21 -37.15 13.20
CA LEU A 13 17.14 -36.22 14.33
C LEU A 13 15.86 -36.50 15.11
N THR A 14 15.95 -37.41 16.07
CA THR A 14 14.97 -37.59 17.14
C THR A 14 15.18 -36.46 18.16
N PHE A 15 14.19 -35.58 18.33
CA PHE A 15 14.20 -34.59 19.41
C PHE A 15 14.06 -35.31 20.76
N ALA A 16 15.11 -35.22 21.58
CA ALA A 16 15.13 -35.70 22.96
C ALA A 16 14.28 -34.77 23.84
N ALA A 17 13.19 -35.29 24.38
CA ALA A 17 12.48 -34.68 25.51
C ALA A 17 13.27 -34.96 26.79
N ILE A 18 13.71 -33.91 27.48
CA ILE A 18 14.28 -33.98 28.82
C ILE A 18 13.13 -34.27 29.79
N ALA A 19 13.02 -35.51 30.25
CA ALA A 19 12.13 -35.89 31.35
C ALA A 19 12.82 -35.56 32.68
N LEU A 20 12.37 -34.49 33.34
CA LEU A 20 12.67 -34.21 34.74
C LEU A 20 11.92 -35.22 35.60
N ILE A 21 12.65 -36.11 36.27
CA ILE A 21 12.13 -36.95 37.35
C ILE A 21 11.88 -36.04 38.55
N SER A 22 10.62 -35.63 38.74
CA SER A 22 10.13 -35.16 40.02
C SER A 22 9.56 -36.35 40.78
N LEU A 23 10.12 -36.63 41.97
CA LEU A 23 9.53 -37.51 42.96
C LEU A 23 8.16 -36.94 43.35
N ALA A 24 7.10 -37.42 42.71
CA ALA A 24 5.74 -37.18 43.17
C ALA A 24 5.52 -38.04 44.42
N ALA A 25 5.48 -37.39 45.58
CA ALA A 25 4.84 -37.96 46.76
C ALA A 25 3.40 -38.37 46.36
N PRO A 26 2.84 -39.49 46.87
CA PRO A 26 1.47 -39.86 46.57
C PRO A 26 0.55 -38.71 46.99
N SER A 27 -0.04 -38.04 46.02
CA SER A 27 -1.12 -37.11 46.28
C SER A 27 -2.28 -37.94 46.80
N ARG A 28 -2.57 -37.84 48.10
CA ARG A 28 -3.80 -38.35 48.68
C ARG A 28 -4.95 -37.70 47.88
N ALA A 29 -5.69 -38.50 47.12
CA ALA A 29 -6.86 -38.02 46.40
C ALA A 29 -7.81 -37.33 47.41
N ALA A 30 -8.35 -36.17 47.05
CA ALA A 30 -9.29 -35.44 47.89
C ALA A 30 -10.51 -36.33 48.18
N GLU A 31 -10.79 -36.57 49.45
CA GLU A 31 -11.79 -37.53 49.89
C GLU A 31 -13.21 -36.95 49.70
N VAL A 32 -14.00 -37.57 48.82
CA VAL A 32 -15.36 -37.12 48.49
C VAL A 32 -16.31 -37.52 49.62
N SER A 33 -16.76 -36.53 50.39
CA SER A 33 -17.62 -36.71 51.56
C SER A 33 -19.07 -36.33 51.24
N ALA A 34 -20.04 -36.92 51.97
CA ALA A 34 -21.43 -36.47 51.91
C ALA A 34 -21.55 -35.20 52.76
N LEU A 35 -21.92 -34.08 52.14
CA LEU A 35 -21.97 -32.78 52.79
C LEU A 35 -23.40 -32.27 52.91
N ASP A 36 -23.68 -31.62 54.04
CA ASP A 36 -24.90 -30.87 54.32
C ASP A 36 -24.53 -29.55 54.99
N LEU A 37 -24.41 -28.49 54.18
CA LEU A 37 -24.00 -27.16 54.62
C LEU A 37 -25.21 -26.23 54.73
N PRO A 38 -25.36 -25.47 55.83
CA PRO A 38 -26.50 -24.60 56.06
C PRO A 38 -26.53 -23.40 55.10
N ALA A 39 -27.73 -22.89 54.81
CA ALA A 39 -27.88 -21.56 54.22
C ALA A 39 -27.59 -20.49 55.29
N GLY A 40 -26.91 -19.41 54.94
CA GLY A 40 -26.50 -18.42 55.94
C GLY A 40 -25.32 -17.58 55.51
N ARG A 41 -24.45 -17.20 56.44
CA ARG A 41 -23.20 -16.52 56.11
C ARG A 41 -22.17 -17.53 55.61
N LEU A 42 -21.28 -17.11 54.72
CA LEU A 42 -20.21 -17.95 54.22
C LEU A 42 -19.35 -18.50 55.36
N GLY A 43 -19.08 -17.70 56.40
CA GLY A 43 -18.37 -18.16 57.59
C GLY A 43 -18.99 -19.40 58.24
N ASP A 44 -20.32 -19.45 58.34
CA ASP A 44 -21.05 -20.58 58.94
C ASP A 44 -20.95 -21.84 58.05
N ALA A 45 -21.11 -21.67 56.73
CA ALA A 45 -20.99 -22.77 55.77
C ALA A 45 -19.55 -23.31 55.66
N VAL A 46 -18.55 -22.43 55.80
CA VAL A 46 -17.13 -22.79 55.80
C VAL A 46 -16.74 -23.51 57.10
N ALA A 47 -17.27 -23.09 58.24
CA ALA A 47 -17.07 -23.78 59.52
C ALA A 47 -17.67 -25.19 59.48
N ALA A 48 -18.90 -25.34 59.00
CA ALA A 48 -19.56 -26.64 58.82
C ALA A 48 -18.81 -27.52 57.81
N LEU A 49 -18.26 -26.94 56.73
CA LEU A 49 -17.44 -27.67 55.77
C LEU A 49 -16.15 -28.18 56.42
N ALA A 50 -15.45 -27.32 57.18
CA ALA A 50 -14.23 -27.69 57.88
C ALA A 50 -14.47 -28.83 58.89
N GLU A 51 -15.60 -28.82 59.59
CA GLU A 51 -16.01 -29.88 60.51
C GLU A 51 -16.30 -31.21 59.77
N GLN A 52 -16.98 -31.16 58.63
CA GLN A 52 -17.38 -32.36 57.89
C GLN A 52 -16.26 -32.97 57.01
N THR A 53 -15.26 -32.19 56.60
CA THR A 53 -14.17 -32.66 55.69
C THR A 53 -12.76 -32.54 56.26
N GLY A 54 -12.59 -31.95 57.46
CA GLY A 54 -11.29 -31.63 58.02
C GLY A 54 -10.49 -30.61 57.19
N ALA A 55 -11.16 -29.82 56.34
CA ALA A 55 -10.50 -28.84 55.48
C ALA A 55 -10.13 -27.57 56.26
N SER A 56 -8.92 -27.05 56.05
CA SER A 56 -8.52 -25.76 56.62
C SER A 56 -8.87 -24.65 55.64
N VAL A 57 -9.82 -23.79 55.98
CA VAL A 57 -10.26 -22.70 55.11
C VAL A 57 -10.06 -21.37 55.82
N SER A 58 -9.24 -20.49 55.24
CA SER A 58 -9.05 -19.12 55.70
C SER A 58 -9.82 -18.15 54.79
N VAL A 59 -10.48 -17.15 55.37
CA VAL A 59 -11.14 -16.07 54.61
C VAL A 59 -10.52 -14.77 55.09
N THR A 60 -9.85 -14.05 54.19
CA THR A 60 -9.05 -12.88 54.58
C THR A 60 -9.83 -11.57 54.52
N ASP A 61 -11.06 -11.59 54.03
CA ASP A 61 -11.89 -10.41 53.81
C ASP A 61 -13.21 -10.53 54.60
N GLY A 62 -13.46 -9.56 55.50
CA GLY A 62 -14.64 -9.56 56.36
C GLY A 62 -15.96 -9.42 55.60
N SER A 63 -15.96 -8.79 54.41
CA SER A 63 -17.15 -8.68 53.56
C SER A 63 -17.51 -10.01 52.92
N ILE A 64 -16.49 -10.82 52.56
CA ILE A 64 -16.67 -12.17 52.01
C ILE A 64 -17.11 -13.13 53.11
N TRP A 65 -16.53 -13.02 54.31
CA TRP A 65 -16.94 -13.81 55.47
C TRP A 65 -18.44 -13.64 55.79
N ALA A 66 -18.95 -12.41 55.67
CA ALA A 66 -20.35 -12.08 55.94
C ALA A 66 -21.31 -12.32 54.74
N MET A 67 -20.80 -12.72 53.57
CA MET A 67 -21.60 -12.93 52.37
C MET A 67 -22.64 -14.03 52.57
N ARG A 68 -23.86 -13.85 52.04
CA ARG A 68 -24.89 -14.88 52.08
C ARG A 68 -24.65 -15.98 51.05
N VAL A 69 -24.75 -17.23 51.47
CA VAL A 69 -24.66 -18.41 50.62
C VAL A 69 -25.89 -19.30 50.78
N ALA A 70 -26.26 -19.99 49.71
CA ALA A 70 -27.33 -20.98 49.73
C ALA A 70 -26.86 -22.27 50.43
N SER A 71 -27.81 -23.03 50.97
CA SER A 71 -27.53 -24.37 51.51
C SER A 71 -26.98 -25.28 50.42
N LEU A 72 -26.04 -26.16 50.78
CA LEU A 72 -25.41 -27.07 49.84
C LEU A 72 -25.45 -28.51 50.38
N LYS A 73 -26.17 -29.38 49.67
CA LYS A 73 -26.22 -30.82 49.97
C LYS A 73 -25.67 -31.64 48.81
N GLY A 74 -24.91 -32.69 49.11
CA GLY A 74 -24.46 -33.67 48.12
C GLY A 74 -23.07 -34.24 48.39
N ARG A 75 -22.66 -35.23 47.59
CA ARG A 75 -21.32 -35.82 47.67
C ARG A 75 -20.34 -34.99 46.86
N MET A 76 -19.36 -34.40 47.51
CA MET A 76 -18.31 -33.59 46.87
C MET A 76 -17.10 -33.43 47.79
N ASP A 77 -15.94 -33.09 47.22
CA ASP A 77 -14.76 -32.71 48.01
C ASP A 77 -14.85 -31.24 48.48
N ALA A 78 -13.98 -30.85 49.42
CA ALA A 78 -13.96 -29.50 49.97
C ALA A 78 -13.75 -28.40 48.92
N SER A 79 -12.95 -28.65 47.87
CA SER A 79 -12.73 -27.68 46.79
C SER A 79 -13.99 -27.48 45.96
N GLN A 80 -14.68 -28.57 45.64
CA GLN A 80 -15.95 -28.56 44.93
C GLN A 80 -17.05 -27.87 45.73
N ALA A 81 -17.12 -28.11 47.04
CA ALA A 81 -18.06 -27.45 47.94
C ALA A 81 -17.83 -25.93 47.95
N LEU A 82 -16.59 -25.48 48.14
CA LEU A 82 -16.22 -24.07 48.12
C LEU A 82 -16.55 -23.41 46.77
N ARG A 83 -16.28 -24.07 45.64
CA ARG A 83 -16.63 -23.55 44.30
C ARG A 83 -18.13 -23.38 44.10
N ARG A 84 -18.95 -24.25 44.71
CA ARG A 84 -20.41 -24.13 44.64
C ARG A 84 -20.94 -23.05 45.57
N LEU A 85 -20.41 -22.95 46.78
CA LEU A 85 -20.78 -21.89 47.74
C LEU A 85 -20.45 -20.49 47.21
N LEU A 86 -19.31 -20.34 46.52
CA LEU A 86 -18.84 -19.05 46.00
C LEU A 86 -19.32 -18.74 44.58
N ARG A 87 -20.20 -19.56 44.01
CA ARG A 87 -20.68 -19.38 42.63
C ARG A 87 -21.42 -18.04 42.50
N GLY A 88 -20.98 -17.20 41.57
CA GLY A 88 -21.54 -15.86 41.37
C GLY A 88 -21.01 -14.78 42.31
N SER A 89 -20.12 -15.13 43.25
CA SER A 89 -19.42 -14.14 44.07
C SER A 89 -18.18 -13.58 43.36
N ARG A 90 -17.68 -12.43 43.81
CA ARG A 90 -16.37 -11.88 43.41
C ARG A 90 -15.23 -12.45 44.25
N ALA A 91 -15.40 -13.61 44.90
CA ALA A 91 -14.38 -14.24 45.72
C ALA A 91 -13.59 -15.30 44.93
N ARG A 92 -12.28 -15.39 45.17
CA ARG A 92 -11.40 -16.41 44.58
C ARG A 92 -10.92 -17.38 45.64
N ILE A 93 -10.90 -18.67 45.29
CA ILE A 93 -10.30 -19.73 46.12
C ILE A 93 -8.85 -19.91 45.68
N VAL A 94 -7.91 -19.75 46.60
CA VAL A 94 -6.49 -20.01 46.45
C VAL A 94 -6.17 -21.29 47.22
N PRO A 95 -5.88 -22.42 46.55
CA PRO A 95 -5.44 -23.62 47.23
C PRO A 95 -4.04 -23.39 47.83
N LEU A 96 -3.87 -23.72 49.11
CA LEU A 96 -2.61 -23.61 49.86
C LEU A 96 -1.97 -24.99 50.14
N GLY A 97 -2.70 -26.07 49.83
CA GLY A 97 -2.28 -27.46 50.02
C GLY A 97 -3.41 -28.41 49.61
N THR A 98 -3.27 -29.70 49.89
CA THR A 98 -4.24 -30.75 49.45
C THR A 98 -5.63 -30.61 50.09
N ASN A 99 -5.72 -30.04 51.30
CA ASN A 99 -7.00 -29.79 52.00
C ASN A 99 -7.02 -28.41 52.69
N SER A 100 -6.25 -27.46 52.16
CA SER A 100 -6.11 -26.11 52.72
C SER A 100 -6.41 -25.06 51.66
N PHE A 101 -7.31 -24.13 51.97
CA PHE A 101 -7.81 -23.13 51.04
C PHE A 101 -7.79 -21.73 51.67
N ARG A 102 -7.56 -20.72 50.84
CA ARG A 102 -7.73 -19.31 51.20
C ARG A 102 -8.73 -18.67 50.27
N ILE A 103 -9.79 -18.08 50.82
CA ILE A 103 -10.77 -17.30 50.09
C ILE A 103 -10.38 -15.83 50.20
N THR A 104 -10.10 -15.21 49.06
CA THR A 104 -9.76 -13.78 48.98
C THR A 104 -10.77 -13.07 48.09
N ALA A 105 -10.87 -11.74 48.20
CA ALA A 105 -11.49 -10.96 47.14
C ALA A 105 -10.72 -11.22 45.84
N ALA A 106 -11.44 -11.46 44.75
CA ALA A 106 -10.84 -11.30 43.45
C ALA A 106 -10.37 -9.84 43.38
N PRO A 107 -9.12 -9.57 42.95
CA PRO A 107 -8.74 -8.22 42.58
C PRO A 107 -9.85 -7.69 41.66
N ALA A 108 -10.30 -6.45 41.86
CA ALA A 108 -11.06 -5.80 40.82
C ALA A 108 -10.16 -5.85 39.58
N GLU A 109 -10.44 -6.77 38.65
CA GLU A 109 -9.75 -6.77 37.37
C GLU A 109 -9.95 -5.36 36.86
N PRO A 110 -8.87 -4.57 36.70
CA PRO A 110 -8.99 -3.40 35.88
C PRO A 110 -9.57 -3.95 34.58
N ARG A 111 -10.65 -3.36 34.07
CA ARG A 111 -10.94 -3.47 32.64
C ARG A 111 -9.62 -3.09 31.98
N ARG A 112 -8.85 -4.10 31.57
CA ARG A 112 -7.58 -3.87 30.93
C ARG A 112 -8.00 -3.39 29.56
N ARG A 113 -8.09 -2.07 29.48
CA ARG A 113 -8.29 -1.32 28.25
C ARG A 113 -7.36 -1.97 27.23
N ALA A 114 -7.93 -2.28 26.07
CA ALA A 114 -7.21 -2.79 24.91
C ALA A 114 -5.84 -2.15 24.81
N ALA A 115 -4.82 -2.90 24.39
CA ALA A 115 -3.47 -2.39 24.23
C ALA A 115 -3.52 -1.02 23.54
N LEU A 116 -3.28 0.03 24.34
CA LEU A 116 -3.27 1.38 23.85
C LEU A 116 -2.12 1.49 22.83
N PRO A 117 -2.26 2.36 21.81
CA PRO A 117 -1.09 2.87 21.11
C PRO A 117 -0.07 3.34 22.15
N VAL A 118 1.22 3.18 21.84
CA VAL A 118 2.41 3.65 22.60
C VAL A 118 2.04 4.57 23.76
N PRO A 119 2.38 4.25 25.03
CA PRO A 119 1.89 5.01 26.18
C PRO A 119 2.11 6.49 25.98
N VAL A 120 1.01 7.18 25.66
CA VAL A 120 0.89 8.62 25.78
C VAL A 120 0.94 8.85 27.28
N VAL A 121 1.99 9.54 27.72
CA VAL A 121 2.06 10.09 29.07
C VAL A 121 0.74 10.82 29.30
N GLU A 122 -0.03 10.45 30.33
CA GLU A 122 -1.25 11.17 30.70
C GLU A 122 -0.92 12.66 30.83
N GLY A 123 -1.39 13.46 29.87
CA GLY A 123 -1.05 14.88 29.70
C GLY A 123 -0.47 15.28 28.34
N GLU A 124 -0.05 14.35 27.48
CA GLU A 124 0.37 14.67 26.10
C GLU A 124 -0.76 14.47 25.09
N GLU A 125 -1.13 15.54 24.38
CA GLU A 125 -2.16 15.54 23.34
C GLU A 125 -1.78 14.65 22.14
N PRO A 126 -2.75 14.05 21.41
CA PRO A 126 -2.49 13.07 20.35
C PRO A 126 -1.58 13.66 19.27
N THR A 127 -0.34 13.17 19.22
CA THR A 127 0.69 13.64 18.31
C THR A 127 0.72 12.77 17.05
N ILE A 128 0.78 13.39 15.86
CA ILE A 128 0.92 12.66 14.59
C ILE A 128 2.32 12.03 14.52
N VAL A 129 2.39 10.72 14.27
CA VAL A 129 3.65 9.95 14.15
C VAL A 129 3.81 9.43 12.72
N VAL A 130 4.92 9.79 12.08
CA VAL A 130 5.35 9.30 10.78
C VAL A 130 6.07 7.97 10.98
N THR A 131 5.37 6.87 10.73
CA THR A 131 5.96 5.53 10.92
C THR A 131 6.81 5.10 9.73
N ALA A 132 6.54 5.65 8.55
CA ALA A 132 7.36 5.49 7.35
C ALA A 132 8.79 6.06 7.48
N SER A 133 9.13 6.77 8.56
CA SER A 133 10.53 7.07 8.89
C SER A 133 11.32 5.84 9.35
N LYS A 134 10.66 4.68 9.51
CA LYS A 134 11.18 3.43 10.08
C LYS A 134 11.63 3.53 11.54
N ARG A 135 11.37 4.66 12.21
CA ARG A 135 11.76 4.92 13.60
C ARG A 135 10.71 5.69 14.42
N GLU A 136 9.47 5.73 13.94
CA GLU A 136 8.33 6.39 14.60
C GLU A 136 8.64 7.86 14.98
N THR A 137 8.69 8.73 13.97
CA THR A 137 9.08 10.13 14.17
C THR A 137 7.85 11.02 14.30
N ARG A 138 7.78 11.88 15.32
CA ARG A 138 6.70 12.89 15.42
C ARG A 138 6.71 13.77 14.16
N LEU A 139 5.54 14.15 13.65
CA LEU A 139 5.44 14.94 12.43
C LEU A 139 6.29 16.23 12.52
N ARG A 140 6.24 16.93 13.65
CA ARG A 140 7.06 18.13 13.91
C ARG A 140 8.58 17.89 13.83
N ASP A 141 9.04 16.69 14.12
CA ASP A 141 10.46 16.33 14.14
C ASP A 141 10.94 15.81 12.77
N PHE A 142 10.01 15.43 11.88
CA PHE A 142 10.32 14.87 10.57
C PHE A 142 10.63 15.96 9.54
N ALA A 143 11.89 16.07 9.09
CA ALA A 143 12.26 16.98 8.01
C ALA A 143 11.80 16.44 6.65
N GLY A 144 10.61 16.83 6.19
CA GLY A 144 10.08 16.44 4.88
C GLY A 144 8.56 16.59 4.79
N SER A 145 8.04 16.49 3.57
CA SER A 145 6.60 16.54 3.32
C SER A 145 5.96 15.16 3.46
N VAL A 146 4.87 15.12 4.22
CA VAL A 146 4.12 13.90 4.53
C VAL A 146 2.64 14.21 4.42
N SER A 147 1.91 13.39 3.67
CA SER A 147 0.45 13.35 3.71
C SER A 147 0.03 12.07 4.44
N MET A 148 -0.84 12.19 5.44
CA MET A 148 -1.37 11.06 6.20
C MET A 148 -2.89 11.05 6.03
N LEU A 149 -3.41 9.97 5.48
CA LEU A 149 -4.84 9.76 5.25
C LEU A 149 -5.36 8.73 6.26
N ASN A 150 -6.44 9.07 6.96
CA ASN A 150 -7.09 8.14 7.88
C ASN A 150 -7.92 7.11 7.10
N GLY A 151 -7.85 5.84 7.48
CA GLY A 151 -8.58 4.76 6.83
C GLY A 151 -10.11 4.95 6.82
N ALA A 152 -10.67 5.53 7.89
CA ALA A 152 -12.11 5.83 7.95
C ALA A 152 -12.55 6.86 6.89
N ASP A 153 -11.64 7.71 6.43
CA ASP A 153 -11.91 8.70 5.39
C ASP A 153 -11.74 8.12 3.99
N LEU A 154 -10.91 7.09 3.81
CA LEU A 154 -10.66 6.45 2.52
C LEU A 154 -11.86 5.63 2.04
N GLY A 155 -12.63 5.04 2.95
CA GLY A 155 -13.87 4.33 2.60
C GLY A 155 -15.10 5.25 2.45
N PHE A 156 -14.98 6.53 2.79
CA PHE A 156 -16.09 7.47 2.76
C PHE A 156 -16.40 7.93 1.32
N GLY A 157 -17.65 7.73 0.89
CA GLY A 157 -18.12 8.12 -0.46
C GLY A 157 -18.09 7.00 -1.51
N GLY A 158 -17.58 5.81 -1.17
CA GLY A 158 -17.58 4.64 -2.05
C GLY A 158 -16.47 4.62 -3.11
N GLU A 159 -15.67 5.69 -3.20
CA GLU A 159 -14.35 5.63 -3.86
C GLU A 159 -13.45 4.68 -3.06
N GLN A 160 -12.86 3.67 -3.70
CA GLN A 160 -12.04 2.65 -3.04
C GLN A 160 -10.72 2.47 -3.79
N GLY A 161 -9.69 1.98 -3.11
CA GLY A 161 -8.40 1.73 -3.76
C GLY A 161 -7.60 3.01 -3.98
N THR A 162 -6.79 3.03 -5.04
CA THR A 162 -5.86 4.12 -5.35
C THR A 162 -6.57 5.44 -5.67
N GLU A 163 -7.78 5.39 -6.25
CA GLU A 163 -8.57 6.59 -6.56
C GLU A 163 -8.91 7.38 -5.29
N SER A 164 -9.21 6.70 -4.17
CA SER A 164 -9.50 7.36 -2.89
C SER A 164 -8.32 8.18 -2.36
N ILE A 165 -7.09 7.73 -2.65
CA ILE A 165 -5.83 8.41 -2.31
C ILE A 165 -5.61 9.59 -3.26
N LEU A 166 -5.72 9.36 -4.57
CA LEU A 166 -5.56 10.39 -5.60
C LEU A 166 -6.50 11.56 -5.34
N ALA A 167 -7.76 11.31 -5.03
CA ALA A 167 -8.75 12.34 -4.73
C ALA A 167 -8.37 13.28 -3.56
N ARG A 168 -7.42 12.89 -2.69
CA ARG A 168 -7.04 13.64 -1.48
C ARG A 168 -5.65 14.27 -1.57
N VAL A 169 -4.81 13.88 -2.53
CA VAL A 169 -3.38 14.25 -2.57
C VAL A 169 -3.05 14.92 -3.90
N ALA A 170 -2.80 16.23 -3.87
CA ALA A 170 -2.59 17.04 -5.08
C ALA A 170 -1.28 16.72 -5.81
N SER A 171 -0.25 16.30 -5.08
CA SER A 171 1.09 15.98 -5.58
C SER A 171 1.17 14.61 -6.26
N LEU A 172 0.12 13.79 -6.14
CA LEU A 172 0.01 12.45 -6.70
C LEU A 172 -0.76 12.46 -8.02
N SER A 173 -0.23 11.81 -9.04
CA SER A 173 -0.90 11.56 -10.32
C SER A 173 -0.83 10.09 -10.72
N SER A 174 -1.71 9.70 -11.65
CA SER A 174 -1.84 8.34 -12.16
C SER A 174 -1.98 8.35 -13.68
N THR A 175 -1.59 7.24 -14.33
CA THR A 175 -1.91 7.00 -15.74
C THR A 175 -3.37 6.63 -15.98
N HIS A 176 -4.15 6.35 -14.94
CA HIS A 176 -5.57 6.00 -15.05
C HIS A 176 -5.86 4.96 -16.16
N LEU A 177 -5.02 3.94 -16.32
CA LEU A 177 -5.16 2.82 -17.28
C LEU A 177 -6.17 1.74 -16.82
N GLY A 178 -6.62 1.83 -15.57
CA GLY A 178 -7.60 0.94 -14.97
C GLY A 178 -7.04 0.21 -13.74
N ALA A 179 -7.93 -0.40 -12.96
CA ALA A 179 -7.55 -1.14 -11.75
C ALA A 179 -6.52 -2.23 -12.05
N GLY A 180 -5.36 -2.20 -11.38
CA GLY A 180 -4.26 -3.14 -11.64
C GLY A 180 -3.33 -2.79 -12.82
N ARG A 181 -3.55 -1.65 -13.50
CA ARG A 181 -2.78 -1.20 -14.68
C ARG A 181 -2.11 0.17 -14.51
N ASN A 182 -2.42 0.87 -13.44
CA ASN A 182 -1.97 2.24 -13.23
C ASN A 182 -0.47 2.34 -12.90
N LYS A 183 0.19 3.40 -13.36
CA LYS A 183 1.45 3.89 -12.78
C LYS A 183 1.16 5.11 -11.94
N LEU A 184 1.86 5.24 -10.80
CA LEU A 184 1.71 6.35 -9.87
C LEU A 184 2.96 7.21 -9.87
N PHE A 185 2.77 8.52 -9.81
CA PHE A 185 3.84 9.51 -9.82
C PHE A 185 3.65 10.53 -8.71
N ILE A 186 4.74 10.90 -8.04
CA ILE A 186 4.75 11.91 -6.99
C ILE A 186 5.69 13.05 -7.41
N ARG A 187 5.27 14.30 -7.18
CA ARG A 187 6.10 15.51 -7.39
C ARG A 187 6.76 15.61 -8.76
N GLY A 188 6.03 15.20 -9.79
CA GLY A 188 6.48 15.34 -11.16
C GLY A 188 7.57 14.36 -11.62
N ILE A 189 7.89 13.34 -10.81
CA ILE A 189 8.81 12.27 -11.19
C ILE A 189 8.01 11.16 -11.87
N ALA A 190 7.82 11.31 -13.18
CA ALA A 190 7.16 10.37 -14.06
C ALA A 190 8.09 9.93 -15.19
N ASP A 191 8.07 8.65 -15.52
CA ASP A 191 8.95 8.05 -16.51
C ASP A 191 8.24 7.80 -17.85
N SER A 192 6.99 7.32 -17.82
CA SER A 192 6.25 7.01 -19.03
C SER A 192 4.77 6.75 -18.81
N SER A 193 4.07 6.59 -19.94
CA SER A 193 2.67 6.20 -20.03
C SER A 193 2.43 4.69 -20.13
N PHE A 194 3.47 3.90 -20.38
CA PHE A 194 3.37 2.47 -20.62
C PHE A 194 3.75 1.68 -19.39
N THR A 195 3.11 0.53 -19.17
CA THR A 195 3.54 -0.49 -18.20
C THR A 195 4.70 -1.30 -18.79
N GLY A 196 5.84 -0.61 -19.00
CA GLY A 196 7.07 -1.18 -19.53
C GLY A 196 7.90 -1.96 -18.49
N PRO A 197 9.09 -2.43 -18.88
CA PRO A 197 10.01 -3.17 -18.02
C PRO A 197 10.71 -2.32 -16.95
N THR A 198 10.49 -0.99 -16.95
CA THR A 198 11.08 -0.09 -15.96
C THR A 198 10.57 -0.35 -14.56
N GLN A 199 11.43 -0.09 -13.58
CA GLN A 199 11.01 -0.08 -12.18
C GLN A 199 10.09 1.11 -11.92
N ALA A 200 9.07 0.92 -11.08
CA ALA A 200 8.20 2.01 -10.64
C ALA A 200 9.01 3.17 -10.04
N THR A 201 8.59 4.41 -10.28
CA THR A 201 9.23 5.61 -9.71
C THR A 201 8.79 5.89 -8.28
N VAL A 202 7.65 5.33 -7.86
CA VAL A 202 7.07 5.44 -6.52
C VAL A 202 7.05 4.05 -5.86
N GLY A 203 7.61 3.96 -4.66
CA GLY A 203 7.61 2.73 -3.89
C GLY A 203 6.27 2.53 -3.19
N GLN A 204 5.59 1.42 -3.46
CA GLN A 204 4.29 1.11 -2.84
C GLN A 204 4.46 0.01 -1.81
N TYR A 205 3.87 0.19 -0.63
CA TYR A 205 4.06 -0.70 0.51
C TYR A 205 2.73 -1.04 1.19
N TRP A 206 2.62 -2.30 1.62
CA TRP A 206 1.60 -2.81 2.53
C TRP A 206 2.28 -3.15 3.86
N GLY A 207 2.06 -2.31 4.87
CA GLY A 207 2.90 -2.30 6.07
C GLY A 207 4.36 -2.09 5.69
N ASP A 208 5.22 -3.07 5.96
CA ASP A 208 6.64 -3.04 5.59
C ASP A 208 6.94 -3.82 4.30
N MET A 209 5.93 -4.46 3.70
CA MET A 209 6.09 -5.26 2.48
C MET A 209 5.92 -4.43 1.23
N ARG A 210 6.90 -4.51 0.34
CA ARG A 210 6.83 -3.86 -0.96
C ARG A 210 5.80 -4.56 -1.84
N LEU A 211 4.90 -3.79 -2.45
CA LEU A 211 3.84 -4.34 -3.30
C LEU A 211 4.34 -4.67 -4.71
N THR A 212 5.14 -3.78 -5.31
CA THR A 212 5.53 -3.85 -6.73
C THR A 212 7.00 -3.46 -6.94
N TYR A 213 7.61 -3.96 -8.02
CA TYR A 213 8.97 -3.59 -8.44
C TYR A 213 8.94 -2.99 -9.86
N ASN A 214 8.79 -3.83 -10.89
CA ASN A 214 8.60 -3.44 -12.30
C ASN A 214 7.19 -3.86 -12.75
N ALA A 215 6.17 -3.47 -11.99
CA ALA A 215 4.78 -3.84 -12.23
C ALA A 215 3.87 -2.65 -11.90
N PRO A 216 2.69 -2.54 -12.55
CA PRO A 216 1.73 -1.49 -12.24
C PRO A 216 1.21 -1.60 -10.81
N ASP A 217 0.65 -0.50 -10.30
CA ASP A 217 -0.14 -0.49 -9.07
C ASP A 217 -1.24 -1.57 -9.14
N PRO A 218 -1.30 -2.51 -8.17
CA PRO A 218 -2.34 -3.53 -8.11
C PRO A 218 -3.74 -2.97 -7.80
N ASP A 219 -3.84 -1.71 -7.35
CA ASP A 219 -5.08 -1.04 -6.95
C ASP A 219 -5.83 -1.83 -5.86
N LEU A 220 -5.11 -2.19 -4.79
CA LEU A 220 -5.70 -2.94 -3.67
C LEU A 220 -6.83 -2.13 -3.03
N ARG A 221 -8.01 -2.73 -2.88
CA ARG A 221 -9.16 -2.03 -2.28
C ARG A 221 -8.96 -1.83 -0.77
N LEU A 222 -9.23 -0.61 -0.32
CA LEU A 222 -8.85 -0.09 1.00
C LEU A 222 -9.97 -0.21 2.05
N TYR A 223 -10.68 -1.35 2.04
CA TYR A 223 -11.56 -1.71 3.16
C TYR A 223 -10.71 -1.99 4.40
N ASP A 224 -11.16 -1.59 5.59
CA ASP A 224 -10.52 -1.90 6.88
C ASP A 224 -9.01 -1.55 6.96
N ILE A 225 -8.65 -0.34 6.55
CA ILE A 225 -7.28 0.17 6.63
C ILE A 225 -7.17 1.08 7.86
N GLN A 226 -5.99 1.14 8.47
CA GLN A 226 -5.71 2.07 9.57
C GLN A 226 -5.42 3.45 8.99
N SER A 227 -4.44 3.52 8.08
CA SER A 227 -4.04 4.76 7.44
C SER A 227 -3.26 4.52 6.14
N VAL A 228 -3.09 5.58 5.36
CA VAL A 228 -2.13 5.64 4.25
C VAL A 228 -1.16 6.78 4.53
N GLU A 229 0.13 6.47 4.56
CA GLU A 229 1.21 7.45 4.70
C GLU A 229 1.91 7.66 3.35
N ILE A 230 2.07 8.91 2.93
CA ILE A 230 2.71 9.28 1.66
C ILE A 230 3.87 10.20 2.00
N LEU A 231 5.08 9.74 1.69
CA LEU A 231 6.30 10.53 1.84
C LEU A 231 6.69 11.03 0.46
N GLU A 232 6.65 12.35 0.30
CA GLU A 232 6.98 12.97 -0.98
C GLU A 232 8.48 13.23 -1.11
N GLY A 233 9.00 13.12 -2.33
CA GLY A 233 10.41 13.25 -2.63
C GLY A 233 11.21 11.96 -2.36
N PRO A 234 12.49 11.90 -2.78
CA PRO A 234 13.23 10.64 -2.87
C PRO A 234 13.34 9.83 -1.56
N GLN A 235 12.76 8.64 -1.55
CA GLN A 235 12.86 7.49 -0.64
C GLN A 235 14.21 6.80 -0.43
N GLY A 236 15.26 7.18 -1.15
CA GLY A 236 16.33 6.23 -1.49
C GLY A 236 17.11 5.66 -0.31
N THR A 237 17.40 6.44 0.74
CA THR A 237 18.17 5.95 1.90
C THR A 237 17.46 4.82 2.64
N LEU A 238 16.19 5.01 3.01
CA LEU A 238 15.45 4.04 3.83
C LEU A 238 14.75 2.96 3.01
N TYR A 239 14.28 3.30 1.80
CA TYR A 239 13.45 2.41 0.97
C TYR A 239 14.15 1.90 -0.30
N GLY A 240 15.28 2.48 -0.69
CA GLY A 240 16.10 1.97 -1.79
C GLY A 240 15.54 2.23 -3.17
N ALA A 241 15.78 1.26 -4.07
CA ALA A 241 15.50 1.40 -5.49
C ALA A 241 13.99 1.56 -5.77
N GLY A 242 13.63 2.43 -6.72
CA GLY A 242 12.24 2.64 -7.14
C GLY A 242 11.42 3.55 -6.22
N SER A 243 12.08 4.35 -5.39
CA SER A 243 11.44 5.36 -4.52
C SER A 243 11.93 6.77 -4.88
N LEU A 244 11.89 7.13 -6.17
CA LEU A 244 12.44 8.41 -6.68
C LEU A 244 11.48 9.56 -6.39
N GLY A 245 10.19 9.36 -6.69
CA GLY A 245 9.12 10.31 -6.41
C GLY A 245 8.74 10.35 -4.93
N GLY A 246 8.93 9.23 -4.23
CA GLY A 246 8.46 9.03 -2.87
C GLY A 246 7.97 7.61 -2.65
N ILE A 247 7.20 7.44 -1.58
CA ILE A 247 6.52 6.19 -1.27
C ILE A 247 5.07 6.41 -0.88
N ILE A 248 4.26 5.38 -1.09
CA ILE A 248 2.90 5.25 -0.56
C ILE A 248 2.88 3.99 0.30
N ARG A 249 2.56 4.14 1.58
CA ARG A 249 2.54 3.06 2.55
C ARG A 249 1.14 2.91 3.14
N VAL A 250 0.48 1.81 2.80
CA VAL A 250 -0.82 1.43 3.34
C VAL A 250 -0.60 0.67 4.65
N ILE A 251 -1.15 1.17 5.75
CA ILE A 251 -1.06 0.56 7.08
C ILE A 251 -2.40 -0.08 7.40
N ARG A 252 -2.40 -1.39 7.61
CA ARG A 252 -3.60 -2.17 7.93
C ARG A 252 -3.90 -2.16 9.42
N ASN A 253 -5.17 -2.34 9.78
CA ASN A 253 -5.52 -2.71 11.15
C ASN A 253 -4.96 -4.11 11.44
N PRO A 254 -4.19 -4.31 12.52
CA PRO A 254 -3.74 -5.64 12.93
C PRO A 254 -4.90 -6.46 13.50
N PRO A 255 -4.77 -7.81 13.57
CA PRO A 255 -5.69 -8.60 14.37
C PRO A 255 -5.69 -8.15 15.84
N ASP A 256 -6.88 -7.93 16.38
CA ASP A 256 -7.11 -7.54 17.76
C ASP A 256 -7.31 -8.80 18.63
N LEU A 257 -6.56 -8.87 19.73
CA LEU A 257 -6.55 -10.00 20.66
C LEU A 257 -7.67 -9.89 21.71
N ASP A 258 -8.25 -8.71 21.89
CA ASP A 258 -9.12 -8.42 23.03
C ASP A 258 -10.62 -8.59 22.69
N GLY A 259 -10.99 -8.41 21.42
CA GLY A 259 -12.41 -8.28 21.03
C GLY A 259 -12.77 -8.97 19.73
N ILE A 260 -14.01 -9.45 19.67
CA ILE A 260 -14.66 -9.78 18.41
C ILE A 260 -15.15 -8.48 17.80
N GLU A 261 -14.79 -8.22 16.55
CA GLU A 261 -15.25 -7.07 15.79
C GLU A 261 -15.79 -7.53 14.44
N GLY A 262 -16.80 -6.83 13.93
CA GLY A 262 -17.27 -7.02 12.56
C GLY A 262 -17.63 -5.71 11.90
N SER A 263 -17.46 -5.65 10.57
CA SER A 263 -18.04 -4.59 9.77
C SER A 263 -18.48 -5.08 8.41
N VAL A 264 -19.51 -4.42 7.86
CA VAL A 264 -20.01 -4.64 6.52
C VAL A 264 -20.37 -3.30 5.89
N SER A 265 -20.07 -3.16 4.61
CA SER A 265 -20.54 -2.04 3.80
C SER A 265 -21.03 -2.55 2.45
N ALA A 266 -22.02 -1.87 1.91
CA ALA A 266 -22.56 -2.14 0.58
C ALA A 266 -22.96 -0.84 -0.11
N GLY A 267 -23.00 -0.85 -1.43
CA GLY A 267 -23.49 0.26 -2.22
C GLY A 267 -23.98 -0.12 -3.60
N LEU A 268 -24.88 0.71 -4.11
CA LEU A 268 -25.38 0.67 -5.48
C LEU A 268 -25.20 2.05 -6.08
N SER A 269 -24.76 2.09 -7.34
CA SER A 269 -24.54 3.35 -8.05
C SER A 269 -25.18 3.34 -9.43
N ALA A 270 -25.73 4.49 -9.83
CA ALA A 270 -26.21 4.76 -11.17
C ALA A 270 -25.30 5.81 -11.82
N THR A 271 -24.75 5.48 -12.98
CA THR A 271 -23.92 6.39 -13.80
C THR A 271 -24.76 6.92 -14.95
N GLN A 272 -24.70 8.23 -15.18
CA GLN A 272 -25.40 8.87 -16.28
C GLN A 272 -24.91 8.29 -17.63
N HIS A 273 -25.85 7.88 -18.48
CA HIS A 273 -25.59 7.20 -19.77
C HIS A 273 -24.71 5.94 -19.66
N GLY A 274 -24.65 5.33 -18.47
CA GLY A 274 -23.83 4.16 -18.23
C GLY A 274 -24.58 3.07 -17.48
N ASN A 275 -23.89 1.96 -17.33
CA ASN A 275 -24.37 0.79 -16.64
C ASN A 275 -24.35 0.96 -15.11
N PRO A 276 -25.27 0.31 -14.37
CA PRO A 276 -25.26 0.32 -12.91
C PRO A 276 -24.00 -0.36 -12.35
N SER A 277 -23.59 0.12 -11.19
CA SER A 277 -22.46 -0.38 -10.41
C SER A 277 -22.90 -0.82 -9.01
N GLY A 278 -22.10 -1.65 -8.36
CA GLY A 278 -22.33 -2.05 -6.98
C GLY A 278 -21.09 -2.58 -6.30
N ASP A 279 -21.03 -2.43 -4.98
CA ASP A 279 -19.93 -2.85 -4.14
C ASP A 279 -20.41 -3.47 -2.83
N VAL A 280 -19.66 -4.44 -2.33
CA VAL A 280 -19.84 -5.03 -1.01
C VAL A 280 -18.46 -5.33 -0.41
N GLY A 281 -18.30 -5.04 0.88
CA GLY A 281 -17.09 -5.34 1.63
C GLY A 281 -17.42 -5.69 3.07
N GLY A 282 -16.59 -6.51 3.69
CA GLY A 282 -16.74 -6.84 5.10
C GLY A 282 -15.44 -7.25 5.76
N MET A 283 -15.41 -7.11 7.07
CA MET A 283 -14.30 -7.47 7.94
C MET A 283 -14.82 -8.24 9.15
N ILE A 284 -14.04 -9.22 9.59
CA ILE A 284 -14.23 -9.89 10.87
C ILE A 284 -12.89 -10.00 11.61
N ASN A 285 -12.92 -9.77 12.92
CA ASN A 285 -11.83 -10.01 13.85
C ASN A 285 -12.27 -11.03 14.90
N LEU A 286 -11.44 -12.04 15.15
CA LEU A 286 -11.73 -13.12 16.09
C LEU A 286 -10.48 -13.47 16.93
N PRO A 287 -10.51 -13.26 18.25
CA PRO A 287 -9.59 -13.89 19.18
C PRO A 287 -9.81 -15.41 19.17
N LEU A 288 -8.76 -16.16 18.85
CA LEU A 288 -8.81 -17.63 18.72
C LEU A 288 -8.36 -18.34 20.01
N ILE A 289 -7.34 -17.79 20.68
CA ILE A 289 -6.77 -18.38 21.90
C ILE A 289 -6.50 -17.26 22.90
N GLY A 290 -7.48 -17.02 23.79
CA GLY A 290 -7.39 -15.99 24.82
C GLY A 290 -6.89 -14.65 24.26
N ASP A 291 -5.91 -14.08 24.94
CA ASP A 291 -5.22 -12.83 24.59
C ASP A 291 -3.95 -13.04 23.75
N ARG A 292 -3.74 -14.24 23.18
CA ARG A 292 -2.46 -14.59 22.52
C ARG A 292 -2.55 -14.77 21.03
N VAL A 293 -3.68 -15.22 20.50
CA VAL A 293 -3.84 -15.48 19.07
C VAL A 293 -5.14 -14.89 18.57
N ALA A 294 -5.07 -14.09 17.51
CA ALA A 294 -6.24 -13.52 16.83
C ALA A 294 -6.10 -13.59 15.32
N VAL A 295 -7.22 -13.71 14.64
CA VAL A 295 -7.32 -13.62 13.19
C VAL A 295 -8.18 -12.44 12.78
N ARG A 296 -7.77 -11.73 11.73
CA ARG A 296 -8.55 -10.70 11.07
C ARG A 296 -8.66 -11.02 9.60
N ALA A 297 -9.87 -11.05 9.07
CA ALA A 297 -10.15 -11.35 7.67
C ALA A 297 -11.04 -10.29 7.04
N VAL A 298 -10.76 -9.95 5.79
CA VAL A 298 -11.49 -8.96 5.00
C VAL A 298 -11.78 -9.54 3.63
N GLY A 299 -12.99 -9.36 3.13
CA GLY A 299 -13.40 -9.77 1.79
C GLY A 299 -14.23 -8.69 1.13
N TYR A 300 -14.10 -8.53 -0.18
CA TYR A 300 -14.83 -7.54 -0.96
C TYR A 300 -15.06 -7.97 -2.41
N GLY A 301 -16.11 -7.42 -3.00
CA GLY A 301 -16.47 -7.61 -4.40
C GLY A 301 -17.16 -6.37 -4.95
N LEU A 302 -16.77 -5.95 -6.15
CA LEU A 302 -17.29 -4.75 -6.81
C LEU A 302 -17.51 -5.01 -8.29
N SER A 303 -18.58 -4.46 -8.86
CA SER A 303 -18.74 -4.30 -10.30
C SER A 303 -18.96 -2.84 -10.62
N GLU A 304 -18.04 -2.29 -11.41
CA GLU A 304 -18.10 -0.93 -11.94
C GLU A 304 -18.68 -0.98 -13.35
N GLY A 305 -19.92 -0.51 -13.53
CA GLY A 305 -20.59 -0.48 -14.83
C GLY A 305 -19.82 0.34 -15.85
N GLY A 306 -19.79 -0.12 -17.11
CA GLY A 306 -19.22 0.65 -18.21
C GLY A 306 -20.06 1.87 -18.58
N TYR A 307 -19.47 2.76 -19.35
CA TYR A 307 -20.06 4.04 -19.78
C TYR A 307 -19.48 4.53 -21.12
N ILE A 308 -18.66 3.72 -21.78
CA ILE A 308 -18.07 4.00 -23.09
C ILE A 308 -18.76 3.12 -24.13
N ASP A 309 -19.24 3.70 -25.22
CA ASP A 309 -19.83 2.96 -26.33
C ASP A 309 -18.79 2.61 -27.41
N ASP A 310 -18.96 1.48 -28.07
CA ASP A 310 -18.24 1.14 -29.30
C ASP A 310 -19.16 1.27 -30.52
N VAL A 311 -18.91 2.29 -31.34
CA VAL A 311 -19.74 2.58 -32.53
C VAL A 311 -19.47 1.63 -33.69
N TRP A 312 -18.27 1.04 -33.77
CA TRP A 312 -17.92 0.10 -34.83
C TRP A 312 -18.57 -1.27 -34.58
N ARG A 313 -18.48 -1.76 -33.34
CA ARG A 313 -19.07 -3.05 -32.93
C ARG A 313 -20.54 -2.94 -32.56
N GLY A 314 -21.12 -1.74 -32.52
CA GLY A 314 -22.52 -1.50 -32.13
C GLY A 314 -22.82 -1.89 -30.68
N LYS A 315 -21.84 -1.77 -29.78
CA LYS A 315 -21.95 -2.16 -28.37
C LYS A 315 -22.00 -0.93 -27.47
N LYS A 316 -22.71 -1.03 -26.36
CA LYS A 316 -22.80 0.04 -25.35
C LYS A 316 -22.09 -0.35 -24.06
N ASP A 317 -21.60 0.65 -23.33
CA ASP A 317 -21.04 0.51 -21.97
C ASP A 317 -20.00 -0.61 -21.84
N ILE A 318 -19.07 -0.67 -22.80
CA ILE A 318 -18.17 -1.82 -23.01
C ILE A 318 -17.13 -2.00 -21.89
N ASN A 319 -16.78 -0.92 -21.18
CA ASN A 319 -15.63 -0.86 -20.28
C ASN A 319 -15.98 -1.24 -18.83
N ARG A 320 -16.86 -2.23 -18.62
CA ARG A 320 -17.18 -2.72 -17.27
C ARG A 320 -15.96 -3.36 -16.62
N THR A 321 -15.76 -3.06 -15.34
CA THR A 321 -14.71 -3.68 -14.51
C THR A 321 -15.35 -4.48 -13.37
N ARG A 322 -14.78 -5.65 -13.06
CA ARG A 322 -15.15 -6.48 -11.91
C ARG A 322 -13.92 -6.73 -11.05
N ILE A 323 -14.06 -6.55 -9.75
CA ILE A 323 -12.97 -6.68 -8.80
C ILE A 323 -13.44 -7.54 -7.64
N ALA A 324 -12.66 -8.55 -7.30
CA ALA A 324 -12.89 -9.39 -6.15
C ALA A 324 -11.58 -9.63 -5.43
N GLY A 325 -11.59 -9.54 -4.11
CA GLY A 325 -10.39 -9.73 -3.34
C GLY A 325 -10.65 -9.91 -1.86
N GLY A 326 -9.57 -10.18 -1.16
CA GLY A 326 -9.61 -10.37 0.27
C GLY A 326 -8.22 -10.48 0.85
N ARG A 327 -8.18 -10.44 2.18
CA ARG A 327 -6.97 -10.62 2.94
C ARG A 327 -7.28 -11.25 4.28
N ALA A 328 -6.30 -11.95 4.83
CA ALA A 328 -6.35 -12.49 6.17
C ALA A 328 -5.01 -12.28 6.87
N ALA A 329 -5.04 -12.04 8.16
CA ALA A 329 -3.85 -11.97 9.01
C ALA A 329 -4.10 -12.72 10.31
N LEU A 330 -3.11 -13.48 10.75
CA LEU A 330 -3.01 -14.11 12.05
C LEU A 330 -1.97 -13.36 12.85
N ARG A 331 -2.30 -12.97 14.08
CA ARG A 331 -1.37 -12.42 15.06
C ARG A 331 -1.16 -13.41 16.19
N ILE A 332 0.09 -13.57 16.59
CA ILE A 332 0.51 -14.35 17.75
C ILE A 332 1.32 -13.44 18.67
N ASP A 333 0.83 -13.18 19.88
CA ASP A 333 1.64 -12.70 21.00
C ASP A 333 2.39 -13.91 21.61
N ALA A 334 3.69 -13.98 21.35
CA ALA A 334 4.54 -15.07 21.80
C ALA A 334 5.09 -14.85 23.23
N GLY A 335 4.63 -13.80 23.93
CA GLY A 335 5.16 -13.37 25.22
C GLY A 335 6.43 -12.53 25.09
N ASP A 336 6.87 -11.92 26.18
CA ASP A 336 8.09 -11.09 26.25
C ASP A 336 8.17 -10.00 25.17
N ARG A 337 7.01 -9.42 24.82
CA ARG A 337 6.82 -8.40 23.78
C ARG A 337 7.24 -8.87 22.38
N TRP A 338 7.20 -10.17 22.13
CA TRP A 338 7.32 -10.73 20.79
C TRP A 338 5.95 -10.80 20.12
N THR A 339 5.89 -10.35 18.88
CA THR A 339 4.71 -10.49 18.03
C THR A 339 5.11 -11.15 16.72
N VAL A 340 4.28 -12.09 16.27
CA VAL A 340 4.42 -12.75 14.97
C VAL A 340 3.12 -12.55 14.21
N ASP A 341 3.19 -11.86 13.07
CA ASP A 341 2.08 -11.68 12.15
C ASP A 341 2.32 -12.50 10.88
N ILE A 342 1.34 -13.30 10.49
CA ILE A 342 1.34 -14.06 9.24
C ILE A 342 0.14 -13.57 8.43
N GLY A 343 0.36 -13.14 7.19
CA GLY A 343 -0.69 -12.53 6.39
C GLY A 343 -0.68 -12.93 4.93
N GLY A 344 -1.85 -12.79 4.29
CA GLY A 344 -2.02 -12.99 2.86
C GLY A 344 -3.04 -12.03 2.26
N ILE A 345 -2.83 -11.64 1.00
CA ILE A 345 -3.72 -10.80 0.20
C ILE A 345 -3.90 -11.47 -1.17
N PHE A 346 -5.11 -11.45 -1.70
CA PHE A 346 -5.41 -11.81 -3.07
C PHE A 346 -6.41 -10.81 -3.67
N GLN A 347 -6.20 -10.36 -4.90
CA GLN A 347 -7.16 -9.55 -5.65
C GLN A 347 -7.10 -9.92 -7.13
N ASN A 348 -8.28 -10.07 -7.74
CA ASN A 348 -8.47 -10.19 -9.18
C ASN A 348 -9.24 -8.98 -9.70
N ASN A 349 -8.74 -8.36 -10.76
CA ASN A 349 -9.37 -7.29 -11.50
C ASN A 349 -9.59 -7.75 -12.95
N HIS A 350 -10.83 -7.71 -13.41
CA HIS A 350 -11.20 -8.07 -14.78
C HIS A 350 -11.88 -6.89 -15.47
N GLY A 351 -11.25 -6.37 -16.52
CA GLY A 351 -11.83 -5.33 -17.38
C GLY A 351 -12.32 -5.93 -18.70
N GLN A 352 -13.62 -5.78 -18.99
CA GLN A 352 -14.25 -6.39 -20.17
C GLN A 352 -13.74 -5.83 -21.51
N ASP A 353 -13.37 -4.54 -21.52
CA ASP A 353 -12.85 -3.85 -22.69
C ASP A 353 -11.94 -2.69 -22.23
N SER A 354 -11.30 -1.98 -23.16
CA SER A 354 -10.46 -0.84 -22.79
C SER A 354 -11.29 0.38 -22.37
N GLN A 355 -10.68 1.18 -21.52
CA GLN A 355 -11.27 2.33 -20.82
C GLN A 355 -10.89 3.69 -21.44
N TYR A 356 -10.50 3.70 -22.72
CA TYR A 356 -10.31 4.92 -23.50
C TYR A 356 -11.46 5.13 -24.48
N ALA A 357 -11.67 6.38 -24.86
CA ALA A 357 -12.63 6.85 -25.85
C ALA A 357 -11.93 7.69 -26.92
N ASP A 358 -12.54 7.82 -28.09
CA ASP A 358 -12.09 8.70 -29.16
C ASP A 358 -12.71 10.10 -28.97
N ARG A 359 -11.84 11.10 -28.88
CA ARG A 359 -12.16 12.53 -28.77
C ARG A 359 -13.04 13.01 -29.92
N SER A 360 -12.80 12.52 -31.14
CA SER A 360 -13.59 12.84 -32.33
C SER A 360 -15.03 12.33 -32.26
N LEU A 361 -15.32 11.37 -31.38
CA LEU A 361 -16.65 10.78 -31.19
C LEU A 361 -17.34 11.28 -29.92
N GLY A 362 -16.92 12.43 -29.37
CA GLY A 362 -17.53 13.06 -28.21
C GLY A 362 -17.02 12.57 -26.85
N GLY A 363 -15.93 11.81 -26.81
CA GLY A 363 -15.20 11.51 -25.57
C GLY A 363 -15.80 10.42 -24.67
N LEU A 364 -16.96 9.86 -25.02
CA LEU A 364 -17.57 8.68 -24.37
C LEU A 364 -17.86 7.55 -25.38
N LYS A 365 -17.28 7.64 -26.57
CA LYS A 365 -17.44 6.65 -27.64
C LYS A 365 -16.10 6.35 -28.24
N ARG A 366 -15.93 5.14 -28.75
CA ARG A 366 -14.76 4.74 -29.54
C ARG A 366 -15.16 3.91 -30.74
N SER A 367 -14.24 3.79 -31.68
CA SER A 367 -14.33 2.89 -32.81
C SER A 367 -13.22 1.86 -32.71
N SER A 368 -13.55 0.63 -32.31
CA SER A 368 -12.59 -0.48 -32.35
C SER A 368 -13.15 -1.71 -33.02
N ARG A 369 -12.33 -2.37 -33.82
CA ARG A 369 -12.68 -3.55 -34.60
C ARG A 369 -12.70 -4.79 -33.72
N THR A 370 -11.83 -4.83 -32.71
CA THR A 370 -11.73 -5.97 -31.79
C THR A 370 -11.92 -5.52 -30.33
N PRO A 371 -12.51 -6.37 -29.46
CA PRO A 371 -12.58 -6.07 -28.04
C PRO A 371 -11.17 -6.02 -27.45
N GLY A 372 -10.91 -4.96 -26.66
CA GLY A 372 -9.77 -4.91 -25.77
C GLY A 372 -10.08 -5.59 -24.44
N GLY A 373 -9.37 -5.17 -23.40
CA GLY A 373 -9.63 -5.58 -22.01
C GLY A 373 -8.38 -6.11 -21.33
N PHE A 374 -8.55 -6.52 -20.08
CA PHE A 374 -7.44 -7.00 -19.27
C PHE A 374 -7.88 -7.91 -18.13
N ASP A 375 -6.94 -8.72 -17.66
CA ASP A 375 -7.03 -9.51 -16.44
C ASP A 375 -5.79 -9.20 -15.58
N ALA A 376 -5.99 -8.69 -14.37
CA ALA A 376 -4.91 -8.40 -13.44
C ALA A 376 -5.11 -9.16 -12.12
N ASP A 377 -4.16 -10.03 -11.78
CA ASP A 377 -4.15 -10.77 -10.52
C ASP A 377 -2.99 -10.31 -9.64
N TYR A 378 -3.28 -10.15 -8.36
CA TYR A 378 -2.28 -9.88 -7.34
C TYR A 378 -2.40 -10.86 -6.18
N ALA A 379 -1.27 -11.38 -5.73
CA ALA A 379 -1.16 -12.18 -4.51
C ALA A 379 0.07 -11.77 -3.71
N LEU A 380 -0.07 -11.63 -2.40
CA LEU A 380 1.03 -11.39 -1.46
C LEU A 380 0.87 -12.33 -0.27
N GLY A 381 1.95 -12.99 0.12
CA GLY A 381 2.09 -13.64 1.42
C GLY A 381 3.20 -12.99 2.23
N GLU A 382 3.02 -12.83 3.52
CA GLU A 382 3.98 -12.16 4.40
C GLU A 382 4.10 -12.80 5.80
N LEU A 383 5.28 -12.63 6.38
CA LEU A 383 5.64 -12.95 7.76
C LEU A 383 6.34 -11.75 8.36
N VAL A 384 5.82 -11.23 9.47
CA VAL A 384 6.42 -10.15 10.24
C VAL A 384 6.68 -10.62 11.66
N ILE A 385 7.91 -10.45 12.13
CA ILE A 385 8.32 -10.77 13.50
C ILE A 385 8.84 -9.49 14.12
N ALA A 386 8.26 -9.05 15.24
CA ALA A 386 8.68 -7.84 15.93
C ALA A 386 8.92 -8.08 17.42
N LYS A 387 9.87 -7.32 17.97
CA LYS A 387 10.18 -7.30 19.41
C LYS A 387 10.48 -5.89 19.87
N THR A 388 10.06 -5.54 21.08
CA THR A 388 10.55 -4.36 21.78
C THR A 388 11.21 -4.74 23.12
N TRP A 389 12.36 -4.13 23.43
CA TRP A 389 13.07 -4.32 24.70
C TRP A 389 13.99 -3.13 24.98
N ASP A 390 14.08 -2.69 26.24
CA ASP A 390 15.02 -1.65 26.70
C ASP A 390 15.07 -0.37 25.82
N GLY A 391 13.93 0.02 25.25
CA GLY A 391 13.82 1.17 24.34
C GLY A 391 14.34 0.92 22.90
N LEU A 392 14.80 -0.29 22.62
CA LEU A 392 15.09 -0.81 21.28
C LEU A 392 13.87 -1.52 20.69
N SER A 393 13.81 -1.52 19.37
CA SER A 393 12.80 -2.22 18.59
C SER A 393 13.47 -2.99 17.46
N PHE A 394 12.98 -4.19 17.21
CA PHE A 394 13.38 -5.07 16.11
C PHE A 394 12.17 -5.42 15.27
N LEU A 395 12.38 -5.49 13.96
CA LEU A 395 11.40 -5.96 13.01
C LEU A 395 12.10 -6.74 11.90
N SER A 396 11.64 -7.95 11.67
CA SER A 396 11.91 -8.76 10.48
C SER A 396 10.61 -8.83 9.68
N SER A 397 10.66 -8.48 8.40
CA SER A 397 9.52 -8.58 7.50
C SER A 397 9.96 -9.29 6.24
N THR A 398 9.30 -10.40 5.92
CA THR A 398 9.61 -11.24 4.76
C THR A 398 8.34 -11.55 4.01
N GLY A 399 8.37 -11.44 2.68
CA GLY A 399 7.19 -11.64 1.85
C GLY A 399 7.49 -12.06 0.43
N TYR A 400 6.46 -12.62 -0.20
CA TYR A 400 6.46 -13.04 -1.59
C TYR A 400 5.22 -12.48 -2.29
N ALA A 401 5.44 -11.68 -3.32
CA ALA A 401 4.41 -11.12 -4.17
C ALA A 401 4.44 -11.76 -5.56
N ARG A 402 3.27 -12.03 -6.11
CA ARG A 402 3.06 -12.43 -7.51
C ARG A 402 2.01 -11.52 -8.12
N GLN A 403 2.34 -10.95 -9.28
CA GLN A 403 1.43 -10.12 -10.05
C GLN A 403 1.41 -10.59 -11.50
N ARG A 404 0.21 -10.84 -12.03
CA ARG A 404 -0.02 -11.17 -13.45
C ARG A 404 -0.89 -10.07 -14.04
N LEU A 405 -0.53 -9.58 -15.20
CA LEU A 405 -1.36 -8.67 -15.99
C LEU A 405 -1.38 -9.16 -17.43
N ASP A 406 -2.55 -9.57 -17.90
CA ASP A 406 -2.81 -9.96 -19.28
C ASP A 406 -3.62 -8.84 -19.95
N GLU A 407 -3.14 -8.28 -21.06
CA GLU A 407 -3.75 -7.14 -21.76
C GLU A 407 -3.99 -7.46 -23.23
N ARG A 408 -5.07 -6.89 -23.78
CA ARG A 408 -5.47 -7.07 -25.17
C ARG A 408 -5.72 -5.72 -25.82
N TYR A 409 -5.09 -5.50 -26.95
CA TYR A 409 -5.19 -4.26 -27.72
C TYR A 409 -5.65 -4.54 -29.15
N ASP A 410 -6.55 -3.69 -29.64
CA ASP A 410 -6.89 -3.67 -31.06
C ASP A 410 -5.72 -3.10 -31.84
N ALA A 411 -5.23 -3.88 -32.81
CA ALA A 411 -4.11 -3.52 -33.66
C ALA A 411 -4.48 -3.54 -35.15
N SER A 412 -5.78 -3.49 -35.45
CA SER A 412 -6.31 -3.51 -36.81
C SER A 412 -5.96 -2.21 -37.56
N LEU A 413 -5.60 -2.33 -38.85
CA LEU A 413 -5.41 -1.16 -39.73
C LEU A 413 -6.75 -0.76 -40.36
N PRO A 414 -6.95 0.49 -40.79
CA PRO A 414 -8.20 0.96 -41.38
C PRO A 414 -8.71 0.09 -42.55
N LEU A 415 -7.82 -0.37 -43.43
CA LEU A 415 -8.15 -1.19 -44.61
C LEU A 415 -7.60 -2.63 -44.52
N GLY A 416 -7.16 -3.06 -43.34
CA GLY A 416 -6.56 -4.39 -43.12
C GLY A 416 -7.55 -5.42 -42.54
N PRO A 417 -7.13 -6.70 -42.38
CA PRO A 417 -7.86 -7.65 -41.56
C PRO A 417 -7.87 -7.20 -40.08
N ASP A 418 -8.78 -7.76 -39.30
CA ASP A 418 -8.78 -7.56 -37.86
C ASP A 418 -7.51 -8.16 -37.26
N ARG A 419 -6.81 -7.38 -36.44
CA ARG A 419 -5.57 -7.81 -35.77
C ARG A 419 -5.63 -7.52 -34.29
N ARG A 420 -4.94 -8.34 -33.51
CA ARG A 420 -4.85 -8.21 -32.06
C ARG A 420 -3.39 -8.26 -31.62
N PHE A 421 -3.10 -7.47 -30.60
CA PHE A 421 -1.88 -7.58 -29.81
C PHE A 421 -2.23 -7.99 -28.38
N ASN A 422 -1.59 -9.06 -27.91
CA ASN A 422 -1.71 -9.57 -26.56
C ASN A 422 -0.38 -9.38 -25.84
N GLN A 423 -0.44 -8.93 -24.60
CA GLN A 423 0.73 -8.82 -23.74
C GLN A 423 0.42 -9.47 -22.39
N ARG A 424 1.34 -10.31 -21.90
CA ARG A 424 1.29 -10.88 -20.56
C ARG A 424 2.53 -10.43 -19.79
N ASN A 425 2.30 -9.79 -18.66
CA ASN A 425 3.33 -9.38 -17.72
C ASN A 425 3.21 -10.21 -16.44
N LEU A 426 4.21 -11.03 -16.14
CA LEU A 426 4.27 -11.82 -14.91
C LEU A 426 5.46 -11.38 -14.06
N THR A 427 5.16 -10.80 -12.90
CA THR A 427 6.16 -10.40 -11.90
C THR A 427 6.08 -11.29 -10.67
N ARG A 428 7.25 -11.75 -10.21
CA ARG A 428 7.43 -12.50 -8.96
C ARG A 428 8.52 -11.83 -8.15
N MET A 429 8.20 -11.46 -6.92
CA MET A 429 9.08 -10.72 -6.04
C MET A 429 9.17 -11.39 -4.67
N PHE A 430 10.38 -11.59 -4.19
CA PHE A 430 10.67 -11.94 -2.81
C PHE A 430 11.41 -10.78 -2.15
N THR A 431 10.95 -10.35 -0.98
CA THR A 431 11.59 -9.30 -0.18
C THR A 431 11.76 -9.74 1.26
N SER A 432 12.91 -9.45 1.84
CA SER A 432 13.16 -9.60 3.27
C SER A 432 13.89 -8.36 3.78
N GLU A 433 13.37 -7.73 4.83
CA GLU A 433 14.00 -6.62 5.54
C GLU A 433 14.11 -6.96 7.02
N ASN A 434 15.28 -6.70 7.60
CA ASN A 434 15.51 -6.83 9.03
C ASN A 434 16.08 -5.51 9.52
N ARG A 435 15.48 -4.94 10.55
CA ARG A 435 15.93 -3.68 11.13
C ARG A 435 15.88 -3.69 12.65
N VAL A 436 16.80 -2.95 13.23
CA VAL A 436 16.81 -2.60 14.64
C VAL A 436 16.89 -1.07 14.74
N TRP A 437 16.12 -0.49 15.65
CA TRP A 437 16.11 0.95 15.84
C TRP A 437 15.84 1.34 17.28
N ARG A 438 16.19 2.58 17.57
CA ARG A 438 15.83 3.30 18.79
C ARG A 438 15.09 4.57 18.38
N PRO A 439 13.81 4.71 18.75
CA PRO A 439 13.09 5.98 18.59
C PRO A 439 13.83 7.10 19.31
N MET A 440 13.66 8.34 18.83
CA MET A 440 14.38 9.48 19.41
C MET A 440 13.97 9.68 20.87
N ARG A 441 14.93 9.56 21.79
CA ARG A 441 14.75 9.77 23.24
C ARG A 441 15.94 10.56 23.77
N HIS A 442 15.68 11.57 24.60
CA HIS A 442 16.71 12.47 25.14
C HIS A 442 17.64 13.04 24.05
N GLY A 443 17.04 13.47 22.93
CA GLY A 443 17.77 14.09 21.82
C GLY A 443 18.58 13.14 20.93
N PHE A 444 18.43 11.81 21.03
CA PHE A 444 19.12 10.88 20.14
C PHE A 444 18.24 9.69 19.71
N GLY A 445 18.29 9.34 18.43
CA GLY A 445 17.62 8.17 17.86
C GLY A 445 18.31 7.67 16.60
N TRP A 446 18.13 6.40 16.25
CA TRP A 446 18.81 5.80 15.09
C TRP A 446 18.08 4.55 14.60
N VAL A 447 18.33 4.16 13.34
CA VAL A 447 17.89 2.91 12.73
C VAL A 447 19.04 2.31 11.92
N LEU A 448 19.17 0.98 11.99
CA LEU A 448 20.08 0.17 11.19
C LEU A 448 19.27 -0.98 10.58
N GLY A 449 19.44 -1.21 9.28
CA GLY A 449 18.73 -2.30 8.62
C GLY A 449 19.49 -2.90 7.45
N ILE A 450 19.12 -4.15 7.17
CA ILE A 450 19.55 -4.91 6.00
C ILE A 450 18.33 -5.34 5.21
N SER A 451 18.43 -5.36 3.89
CA SER A 451 17.35 -5.84 3.03
C SER A 451 17.88 -6.67 1.86
N HIS A 452 17.10 -7.67 1.47
CA HIS A 452 17.31 -8.46 0.27
C HIS A 452 16.05 -8.50 -0.58
N THR A 453 16.19 -8.22 -1.88
CA THR A 453 15.10 -8.23 -2.85
C THR A 453 15.50 -9.10 -4.04
N ARG A 454 14.63 -10.03 -4.44
CA ARG A 454 14.75 -10.78 -5.69
C ARG A 454 13.48 -10.56 -6.50
N ASN A 455 13.60 -9.90 -7.64
CA ASN A 455 12.51 -9.68 -8.59
C ASN A 455 12.79 -10.40 -9.91
N GLN A 456 11.77 -11.05 -10.47
CA GLN A 456 11.77 -11.53 -11.85
C GLN A 456 10.49 -11.07 -12.53
N THR A 457 10.64 -10.46 -13.71
CA THR A 457 9.54 -10.03 -14.57
C THR A 457 9.71 -10.67 -15.93
N ASN A 458 8.65 -11.31 -16.42
CA ASN A 458 8.52 -11.89 -17.75
C ASN A 458 7.47 -11.10 -18.51
N ILE A 459 7.79 -10.69 -19.73
CA ILE A 459 6.88 -9.99 -20.65
C ILE A 459 6.79 -10.84 -21.91
N ASP A 460 5.68 -11.56 -22.05
CA ASP A 460 5.35 -12.36 -23.23
C ASP A 460 4.41 -11.55 -24.14
N ARG A 461 4.62 -11.61 -25.46
CA ARG A 461 3.84 -10.83 -26.42
C ARG A 461 3.39 -11.70 -27.58
N ALA A 462 2.19 -11.45 -28.11
CA ALA A 462 1.70 -12.08 -29.31
C ALA A 462 0.96 -11.08 -30.20
N PHE A 463 1.12 -11.20 -31.52
CA PHE A 463 0.58 -10.27 -32.50
C PHE A 463 0.14 -11.01 -33.76
N GLY A 464 -0.96 -10.60 -34.37
CA GLY A 464 -1.41 -11.16 -35.65
C GLY A 464 -2.91 -11.02 -35.85
N ALA A 465 -3.47 -11.84 -36.74
CA ALA A 465 -4.92 -11.95 -36.91
C ALA A 465 -5.59 -12.42 -35.60
N VAL A 466 -6.82 -11.99 -35.34
CA VAL A 466 -7.52 -12.22 -34.07
C VAL A 466 -7.52 -13.69 -33.62
N ASP A 467 -7.72 -14.60 -34.58
CA ASP A 467 -7.82 -16.05 -34.34
C ASP A 467 -6.50 -16.80 -34.61
N ALA A 468 -5.44 -16.08 -34.99
CA ALA A 468 -4.15 -16.65 -35.36
C ALA A 468 -2.98 -15.71 -34.99
N THR A 469 -2.93 -15.25 -33.73
CA THR A 469 -1.79 -14.45 -33.26
C THR A 469 -0.54 -15.31 -33.15
N ALA A 470 0.61 -14.80 -33.60
CA ALA A 470 1.91 -15.44 -33.42
C ALA A 470 2.69 -14.79 -32.26
N PRO A 471 3.51 -15.55 -31.52
CA PRO A 471 4.44 -14.96 -30.56
C PRO A 471 5.32 -13.92 -31.24
N VAL A 472 5.54 -12.80 -30.56
CA VAL A 472 6.52 -11.76 -30.95
C VAL A 472 7.46 -11.53 -29.78
N PRO A 473 8.68 -11.01 -30.02
CA PRO A 473 9.74 -10.96 -29.03
C PRO A 473 9.31 -10.52 -27.64
N GLY A 474 9.63 -11.28 -26.61
CA GLY A 474 9.42 -10.95 -25.20
C GLY A 474 10.72 -10.61 -24.48
N VAL A 475 10.64 -10.34 -23.17
CA VAL A 475 11.83 -10.10 -22.34
C VAL A 475 11.65 -10.60 -20.91
N THR A 476 12.68 -11.29 -20.42
CA THR A 476 12.86 -11.56 -19.00
C THR A 476 13.85 -10.56 -18.39
N ASN A 477 13.44 -9.90 -17.30
CA ASN A 477 14.31 -9.12 -16.42
C ASN A 477 14.40 -9.78 -15.04
N ARG A 478 15.62 -9.96 -14.52
CA ARG A 478 15.88 -10.50 -13.18
C ARG A 478 16.81 -9.57 -12.41
N VAL A 479 16.35 -9.15 -11.23
CA VAL A 479 17.08 -8.26 -10.34
C VAL A 479 17.25 -8.90 -8.97
N ARG A 480 18.46 -8.87 -8.43
CA ARG A 480 18.76 -9.25 -7.04
C ARG A 480 19.49 -8.11 -6.36
N GLU A 481 18.97 -7.63 -5.24
CA GLU A 481 19.52 -6.50 -4.48
C GLU A 481 19.84 -6.96 -3.06
N SER A 482 21.02 -6.59 -2.58
CA SER A 482 21.40 -6.72 -1.18
C SER A 482 21.83 -5.35 -0.67
N THR A 483 21.34 -4.98 0.51
CA THR A 483 21.52 -3.63 1.03
C THR A 483 21.79 -3.62 2.52
N LEU A 484 22.65 -2.68 2.93
CA LEU A 484 22.78 -2.14 4.28
C LEU A 484 22.35 -0.66 4.27
N PHE A 485 21.55 -0.23 5.25
CA PHE A 485 21.19 1.18 5.45
C PHE A 485 21.21 1.56 6.93
N ALA A 486 21.50 2.83 7.20
CA ALA A 486 21.44 3.40 8.54
C ALA A 486 21.03 4.88 8.49
N GLU A 487 20.39 5.35 9.54
CA GLU A 487 20.07 6.76 9.77
C GLU A 487 20.15 7.06 11.26
N ALA A 488 20.68 8.23 11.63
CA ALA A 488 20.72 8.71 13.01
C ALA A 488 20.29 10.18 13.08
N SER A 489 19.60 10.53 14.16
CA SER A 489 19.17 11.88 14.49
C SER A 489 19.71 12.29 15.85
N VAL A 490 20.22 13.51 15.92
CA VAL A 490 20.65 14.18 17.15
C VAL A 490 19.92 15.50 17.31
N GLU A 491 19.62 15.88 18.54
CA GLU A 491 19.07 17.19 18.91
C GLU A 491 20.18 18.00 19.61
N PRO A 492 21.11 18.62 18.86
CA PRO A 492 22.24 19.36 19.44
C PRO A 492 21.81 20.57 20.28
N LEU A 493 20.69 21.18 19.92
CA LEU A 493 20.06 22.29 20.65
C LEU A 493 18.58 21.97 20.77
N ARG A 494 17.93 22.46 21.84
CA ARG A 494 16.49 22.29 22.04
C ARG A 494 15.74 22.71 20.78
N ASN A 495 14.85 21.84 20.28
CA ASN A 495 14.05 22.03 19.08
C ASN A 495 14.82 22.11 17.76
N LEU A 496 16.12 21.76 17.73
CA LEU A 496 16.91 21.67 16.50
C LEU A 496 17.38 20.22 16.34
N ILE A 497 16.86 19.53 15.34
CA ILE A 497 17.17 18.14 15.04
C ILE A 497 17.98 18.07 13.76
N VAL A 498 19.14 17.42 13.81
CA VAL A 498 19.98 17.11 12.66
C VAL A 498 19.94 15.60 12.43
N THR A 499 19.73 15.18 11.19
CA THR A 499 19.66 13.77 10.80
C THR A 499 20.63 13.49 9.67
N GLY A 500 21.38 12.39 9.77
CA GLY A 500 22.26 11.89 8.73
C GLY A 500 21.98 10.42 8.47
N GLY A 501 22.01 10.00 7.22
CA GLY A 501 21.77 8.62 6.83
C GLY A 501 22.53 8.22 5.57
N ALA A 502 22.68 6.92 5.38
CA ALA A 502 23.34 6.36 4.21
C ALA A 502 22.78 4.97 3.88
N ARG A 503 22.80 4.64 2.58
CA ARG A 503 22.47 3.32 2.06
C ARG A 503 23.54 2.84 1.10
N TYR A 504 23.93 1.59 1.23
CA TYR A 504 24.76 0.89 0.25
C TYR A 504 23.99 -0.28 -0.35
N THR A 505 23.79 -0.28 -1.67
CA THR A 505 23.09 -1.34 -2.41
C THR A 505 24.01 -1.95 -3.45
N ARG A 506 24.03 -3.30 -3.51
CA ARG A 506 24.60 -4.07 -4.61
C ARG A 506 23.47 -4.76 -5.36
N SER A 507 23.31 -4.43 -6.64
CA SER A 507 22.28 -4.99 -7.52
C SER A 507 22.93 -5.88 -8.59
N ARG A 508 22.51 -7.14 -8.71
CA ARG A 508 22.86 -8.03 -9.82
C ARG A 508 21.70 -8.10 -10.79
N LEU A 509 21.95 -7.73 -12.04
CA LEU A 509 20.96 -7.61 -13.10
C LEU A 509 21.28 -8.65 -14.17
N THR A 510 20.28 -9.45 -14.53
CA THR A 510 20.38 -10.52 -15.53
C THR A 510 19.08 -10.57 -16.31
N GLY A 511 19.05 -11.20 -17.47
CA GLY A 511 17.84 -11.29 -18.27
C GLY A 511 18.08 -11.97 -19.60
N GLY A 512 17.10 -11.92 -20.47
CA GLY A 512 17.18 -12.50 -21.81
C GLY A 512 15.99 -12.09 -22.67
N ALA A 513 16.16 -12.21 -23.97
CA ALA A 513 15.09 -12.08 -24.93
C ALA A 513 14.29 -13.39 -25.01
N GLU A 514 12.99 -13.29 -25.21
CA GLU A 514 12.08 -14.42 -25.48
C GLU A 514 11.56 -14.29 -26.92
N ASP A 515 11.27 -15.41 -27.60
CA ASP A 515 10.66 -15.43 -28.94
C ASP A 515 11.31 -14.52 -30.00
N VAL A 516 12.64 -14.37 -29.95
CA VAL A 516 13.36 -13.63 -30.99
C VAL A 516 13.75 -14.54 -32.14
N ALA A 517 13.34 -14.15 -33.35
CA ALA A 517 13.72 -14.84 -34.57
C ALA A 517 15.26 -14.93 -34.69
N PRO A 518 15.81 -16.10 -35.08
CA PRO A 518 17.21 -16.22 -35.44
C PRO A 518 17.56 -15.24 -36.56
N VAL A 519 18.83 -14.83 -36.63
CA VAL A 519 19.32 -14.09 -37.78
C VAL A 519 19.03 -14.90 -39.05
N GLY A 520 18.37 -14.27 -40.04
CA GLY A 520 17.90 -14.95 -41.25
C GLY A 520 19.03 -15.62 -42.03
N GLN A 521 18.72 -16.71 -42.75
CA GLN A 521 19.68 -17.47 -43.54
C GLN A 521 20.31 -16.65 -44.70
N ASP A 522 19.67 -15.55 -45.09
CA ASP A 522 20.15 -14.63 -46.13
C ASP A 522 21.24 -13.67 -45.62
N VAL A 523 21.53 -13.67 -44.31
CA VAL A 523 22.58 -12.84 -43.71
C VAL A 523 23.89 -13.62 -43.71
N SER A 524 24.98 -13.01 -44.18
CA SER A 524 26.29 -13.67 -44.19
C SER A 524 26.65 -14.25 -42.81
N PRO A 525 27.28 -15.44 -42.71
CA PRO A 525 27.58 -16.08 -41.43
C PRO A 525 28.41 -15.19 -40.48
N ARG A 526 29.30 -14.36 -41.03
CA ARG A 526 30.09 -13.40 -40.27
C ARG A 526 29.24 -12.30 -39.64
N LEU A 527 28.29 -11.73 -40.38
CA LEU A 527 27.37 -10.73 -39.86
C LEU A 527 26.37 -11.34 -38.87
N ALA A 528 25.91 -12.57 -39.11
CA ALA A 528 25.07 -13.31 -38.17
C ALA A 528 25.79 -13.55 -36.83
N ALA A 529 27.06 -13.98 -36.87
CA ALA A 529 27.87 -14.15 -35.67
C ALA A 529 28.07 -12.83 -34.89
N LEU A 530 28.30 -11.71 -35.60
CA LEU A 530 28.43 -10.39 -34.99
C LEU A 530 27.14 -9.93 -34.31
N ILE A 531 25.99 -10.16 -34.93
CA ILE A 531 24.67 -9.83 -34.36
C ILE A 531 24.40 -10.66 -33.10
N GLU A 532 24.67 -11.96 -33.14
CA GLU A 532 24.48 -12.84 -31.99
C GLU A 532 25.46 -12.52 -30.85
N GLN A 533 26.70 -12.15 -31.17
CA GLN A 533 27.64 -11.66 -30.17
C GLN A 533 27.14 -10.35 -29.52
N ALA A 534 26.70 -9.38 -30.32
CA ALA A 534 26.16 -8.12 -29.81
C ALA A 534 24.93 -8.35 -28.91
N ARG A 535 24.04 -9.28 -29.29
CA ARG A 535 22.89 -9.72 -28.49
C ARG A 535 23.36 -10.32 -27.16
N ALA A 536 24.33 -11.21 -27.18
CA ALA A 536 24.88 -11.85 -25.98
C ALA A 536 25.49 -10.83 -25.01
N GLU A 537 26.20 -9.83 -25.53
CA GLU A 537 26.77 -8.73 -24.74
C GLU A 537 25.70 -7.84 -24.11
N ILE A 538 24.58 -7.59 -24.81
CA ILE A 538 23.45 -6.81 -24.29
C ILE A 538 22.79 -7.50 -23.08
N ILE A 539 22.57 -8.82 -23.17
CA ILE A 539 21.88 -9.60 -22.13
C ILE A 539 22.81 -10.11 -21.01
N ALA A 540 24.12 -9.87 -21.15
CA ALA A 540 25.12 -10.30 -20.19
C ALA A 540 24.80 -9.81 -18.75
N GLY A 541 25.07 -10.69 -17.79
CA GLY A 541 24.85 -10.40 -16.38
C GLY A 541 25.77 -9.28 -15.89
N ARG A 542 25.20 -8.30 -15.17
CA ARG A 542 25.94 -7.13 -14.67
C ARG A 542 25.72 -6.92 -13.17
N THR A 543 26.66 -6.23 -12.54
CA THR A 543 26.56 -5.80 -11.15
C THR A 543 26.66 -4.28 -11.08
N GLU A 544 25.71 -3.66 -10.40
CA GLU A 544 25.70 -2.24 -10.09
C GLU A 544 25.85 -2.04 -8.58
N LYS A 545 26.61 -1.02 -8.17
CA LYS A 545 26.81 -0.64 -6.76
C LYS A 545 26.38 0.81 -6.59
N ARG A 546 25.62 1.09 -5.54
CA ARG A 546 25.08 2.43 -5.28
C ARG A 546 25.22 2.79 -3.81
N PHE A 547 25.80 3.96 -3.55
CA PHE A 547 25.83 4.63 -2.26
C PHE A 547 24.90 5.85 -2.32
N LEU A 548 23.95 5.95 -1.38
CA LEU A 548 22.97 7.05 -1.32
C LEU A 548 23.06 7.70 0.06
N PRO A 549 23.61 8.92 0.16
CA PRO A 549 23.58 9.69 1.39
C PRO A 549 22.27 10.45 1.56
N SER A 550 21.92 10.77 2.81
CA SER A 550 20.89 11.72 3.16
C SER A 550 21.31 12.58 4.35
N ALA A 551 20.88 13.84 4.33
CA ALA A 551 21.08 14.77 5.43
C ALA A 551 19.85 15.67 5.57
N SER A 552 19.46 15.98 6.79
CA SER A 552 18.38 16.93 7.03
C SER A 552 18.53 17.67 8.33
N VAL A 553 17.92 18.85 8.39
CA VAL A 553 17.76 19.66 9.59
C VAL A 553 16.28 20.02 9.74
N SER A 554 15.76 19.91 10.95
CA SER A 554 14.42 20.40 11.34
C SER A 554 14.59 21.27 12.56
N ALA A 555 13.94 22.43 12.57
CA ALA A 555 13.94 23.36 13.68
C ALA A 555 12.51 23.80 14.02
N ALA A 556 12.19 23.93 15.30
CA ALA A 556 10.96 24.58 15.76
C ALA A 556 11.30 25.91 16.48
N PRO A 557 11.56 27.00 15.73
CA PRO A 557 12.07 28.25 16.28
C PRO A 557 11.06 28.99 17.16
N ILE A 558 9.76 28.83 16.87
CA ILE A 558 8.65 29.34 17.66
C ILE A 558 7.59 28.25 17.82
N ARG A 559 6.70 28.39 18.82
CA ARG A 559 5.64 27.42 19.07
C ARG A 559 4.75 27.26 17.84
N GLY A 560 4.54 26.01 17.43
CA GLY A 560 3.67 25.66 16.30
C GLY A 560 4.30 25.78 14.92
N LEU A 561 5.47 26.43 14.77
CA LEU A 561 6.20 26.50 13.50
C LEU A 561 7.34 25.50 13.48
N THR A 562 7.42 24.69 12.43
CA THR A 562 8.57 23.87 12.07
C THR A 562 9.13 24.34 10.74
N VAL A 563 10.44 24.53 10.64
CA VAL A 563 11.16 24.80 9.39
C VAL A 563 12.17 23.69 9.17
N TYR A 564 12.30 23.20 7.95
CA TYR A 564 13.22 22.11 7.65
C TYR A 564 13.93 22.29 6.30
N ALA A 565 15.06 21.62 6.17
CA ALA A 565 15.78 21.43 4.93
C ALA A 565 16.30 19.99 4.86
N ARG A 566 16.32 19.40 3.65
CA ARG A 566 16.67 18.00 3.42
C ARG A 566 17.37 17.82 2.07
N TYR A 567 18.44 17.05 2.07
CA TYR A 567 19.11 16.52 0.89
C TYR A 567 18.95 15.00 0.82
N GLN A 568 18.54 14.49 -0.35
CA GLN A 568 18.40 13.05 -0.57
C GLN A 568 18.62 12.60 -2.01
N GLU A 569 19.05 11.34 -2.15
CA GLU A 569 19.19 10.66 -3.44
C GLU A 569 18.22 9.48 -3.57
N GLY A 570 17.87 9.13 -4.81
CA GLY A 570 17.11 7.93 -5.17
C GLY A 570 17.56 7.39 -6.54
N PHE A 571 17.37 6.11 -6.83
CA PHE A 571 17.81 5.51 -8.10
C PHE A 571 16.92 4.34 -8.52
N ARG A 572 16.90 4.01 -9.81
CA ARG A 572 16.42 2.72 -10.32
C ARG A 572 17.56 2.03 -11.05
N PRO A 573 17.71 0.69 -10.93
CA PRO A 573 18.69 -0.02 -11.73
C PRO A 573 18.30 0.03 -13.21
N GLY A 574 19.28 -0.21 -14.08
CA GLY A 574 19.01 -0.40 -15.50
C GLY A 574 18.33 -1.74 -15.77
N GLY A 575 17.85 -1.95 -16.99
CA GLY A 575 17.14 -3.15 -17.39
C GLY A 575 17.31 -3.47 -18.86
N LEU A 576 16.52 -4.45 -19.32
CA LEU A 576 16.36 -4.80 -20.72
C LEU A 576 14.96 -4.41 -21.15
N ALA A 577 14.85 -3.85 -22.36
CA ALA A 577 13.60 -3.55 -23.03
C ALA A 577 13.59 -4.18 -24.42
N ILE A 578 12.41 -4.25 -25.03
CA ILE A 578 12.25 -4.83 -26.36
C ILE A 578 11.99 -3.68 -27.33
N GLU A 579 12.73 -3.65 -28.43
CA GLU A 579 12.53 -2.71 -29.52
C GLU A 579 12.35 -3.51 -30.80
N SER A 580 11.14 -3.45 -31.36
CA SER A 580 10.75 -4.19 -32.55
C SER A 580 11.06 -5.69 -32.40
N SER A 581 12.12 -6.16 -33.05
CA SER A 581 12.54 -7.56 -33.05
C SER A 581 13.80 -7.88 -32.21
N TYR A 582 14.38 -6.92 -31.50
CA TYR A 582 15.59 -7.14 -30.68
C TYR A 582 15.44 -6.61 -29.26
N VAL A 583 16.35 -7.04 -28.38
CA VAL A 583 16.44 -6.55 -27.00
C VAL A 583 17.47 -5.43 -26.94
N ARG A 584 17.09 -4.33 -26.29
CA ARG A 584 17.96 -3.21 -25.99
C ARG A 584 18.20 -3.12 -24.48
N ARG A 585 19.29 -2.48 -24.11
CA ARG A 585 19.64 -2.20 -22.72
C ARG A 585 19.42 -0.73 -22.41
N PHE A 586 18.84 -0.46 -21.25
CA PHE A 586 18.84 0.88 -20.65
C PHE A 586 19.65 0.88 -19.34
N ARG A 587 20.25 2.03 -19.05
CA ARG A 587 21.10 2.29 -17.89
C ARG A 587 20.26 2.71 -16.68
N ASN A 588 20.86 2.58 -15.51
CA ASN A 588 20.28 3.05 -14.27
C ASN A 588 20.07 4.58 -14.32
N ASP A 589 19.01 5.06 -13.67
CA ASP A 589 18.77 6.48 -13.48
C ASP A 589 18.98 6.88 -12.02
N ARG A 590 19.04 8.19 -11.75
CA ARG A 590 19.20 8.72 -10.41
C ARG A 590 18.62 10.11 -10.25
N VAL A 591 17.99 10.36 -9.11
CA VAL A 591 17.56 11.68 -8.66
C VAL A 591 18.39 12.16 -7.48
N ARG A 592 18.67 13.46 -7.46
CA ARG A 592 19.23 14.20 -6.33
C ARG A 592 18.34 15.38 -6.03
N THR A 593 17.86 15.48 -4.81
CA THR A 593 16.87 16.49 -4.43
C THR A 593 17.32 17.27 -3.20
N MET A 594 17.21 18.58 -3.30
CA MET A 594 17.20 19.49 -2.15
C MET A 594 15.77 19.95 -1.93
N GLU A 595 15.27 19.84 -0.70
CA GLU A 595 13.94 20.27 -0.29
C GLU A 595 14.06 21.19 0.92
N THR A 596 13.28 22.27 0.92
CA THR A 596 13.07 23.13 2.08
C THR A 596 11.57 23.30 2.30
N GLY A 597 11.17 23.43 3.55
CA GLY A 597 9.75 23.59 3.84
C GLY A 597 9.48 24.14 5.23
N LEU A 598 8.22 24.51 5.42
CA LEU A 598 7.68 24.99 6.67
C LEU A 598 6.36 24.28 6.96
N ARG A 599 6.09 24.05 8.24
CA ARG A 599 4.80 23.56 8.74
C ARG A 599 4.38 24.41 9.91
N PHE A 600 3.12 24.81 9.93
CA PHE A 600 2.51 25.56 11.01
C PHE A 600 1.23 24.87 11.47
N GLY A 601 1.10 24.64 12.77
CA GLY A 601 -0.04 23.94 13.35
C GLY A 601 -0.16 22.47 12.93
N GLU A 602 -1.17 21.79 13.48
CA GLU A 602 -1.45 20.38 13.23
C GLU A 602 -2.89 20.21 12.72
N ARG A 603 -3.03 19.53 11.57
CA ARG A 603 -4.33 19.28 10.92
C ARG A 603 -5.28 18.56 11.86
N GLY A 604 -6.53 19.02 11.92
CA GLY A 604 -7.58 18.45 12.76
C GLY A 604 -7.54 18.93 14.22
N ARG A 605 -6.39 19.43 14.69
CA ARG A 605 -6.17 19.94 16.05
C ARG A 605 -6.25 21.47 16.11
N ASP A 606 -5.46 22.16 15.31
CA ASP A 606 -5.42 23.62 15.29
C ASP A 606 -6.49 24.22 14.38
N ILE A 607 -6.93 25.45 14.70
CA ILE A 607 -7.90 26.20 13.88
C ILE A 607 -7.34 26.44 12.48
N PHE A 608 -6.04 26.73 12.38
CA PHE A 608 -5.34 26.91 11.12
C PHE A 608 -4.10 26.02 11.09
N ASN A 609 -3.88 25.35 9.97
CA ASN A 609 -2.65 24.62 9.70
C ASN A 609 -2.17 24.91 8.27
N ALA A 610 -0.85 24.88 8.09
CA ALA A 610 -0.21 25.11 6.81
C ALA A 610 1.02 24.21 6.67
N SER A 611 1.24 23.67 5.48
CA SER A 611 2.45 22.95 5.09
C SER A 611 2.87 23.44 3.72
N ILE A 612 4.07 23.98 3.58
CA ILE A 612 4.60 24.49 2.32
C ILE A 612 5.98 23.88 2.09
N SER A 613 6.23 23.36 0.89
CA SER A 613 7.51 22.78 0.51
C SER A 613 7.95 23.23 -0.88
N LEU A 614 9.23 23.52 -1.01
CA LEU A 614 9.92 23.82 -2.26
C LEU A 614 11.00 22.76 -2.46
N SER A 615 11.06 22.17 -3.66
CA SER A 615 12.10 21.21 -3.99
C SER A 615 12.73 21.49 -5.35
N HIS A 616 14.02 21.17 -5.44
CA HIS A 616 14.80 21.17 -6.67
C HIS A 616 15.42 19.79 -6.85
N THR A 617 15.07 19.13 -7.95
CA THR A 617 15.55 17.79 -8.30
C THR A 617 16.34 17.83 -9.59
N ARG A 618 17.52 17.20 -9.58
CA ARG A 618 18.27 16.84 -10.79
C ARG A 618 18.12 15.35 -11.04
N TRP A 619 17.69 14.97 -12.23
CA TRP A 619 17.47 13.57 -12.63
C TRP A 619 18.43 13.22 -13.76
N THR A 620 19.37 12.32 -13.52
CA THR A 620 20.36 11.90 -14.50
C THR A 620 19.96 10.59 -15.17
N ASN A 621 20.15 10.47 -16.48
CA ASN A 621 19.82 9.31 -17.31
C ASN A 621 18.37 8.84 -17.18
N ILE A 622 17.40 9.75 -17.25
CA ILE A 622 15.97 9.44 -17.09
C ILE A 622 15.60 8.26 -18.00
N GLN A 623 15.11 7.17 -17.41
CA GLN A 623 14.52 6.07 -18.19
C GLN A 623 13.10 6.49 -18.55
N ALA A 624 12.73 6.40 -19.83
CA ALA A 624 11.39 6.68 -20.31
C ALA A 624 11.01 5.74 -21.45
N ASP A 625 9.71 5.51 -21.59
CA ASP A 625 9.17 4.71 -22.69
C ASP A 625 8.78 5.61 -23.87
N PHE A 626 9.02 5.13 -25.07
CA PHE A 626 8.65 5.73 -26.34
C PHE A 626 7.99 4.68 -27.25
N ILE A 627 7.37 5.13 -28.34
CA ILE A 627 6.88 4.25 -29.40
C ILE A 627 8.00 4.12 -30.44
N ASP A 628 8.43 2.89 -30.71
CA ASP A 628 9.45 2.61 -31.71
C ASP A 628 8.91 2.75 -33.14
N THR A 629 9.77 2.56 -34.14
CA THR A 629 9.42 2.66 -35.57
C THR A 629 8.39 1.63 -36.03
N SER A 630 8.18 0.55 -35.27
CA SER A 630 7.19 -0.48 -35.54
C SER A 630 5.85 -0.23 -34.83
N GLY A 631 5.72 0.88 -34.09
CA GLY A 631 4.53 1.21 -33.33
C GLY A 631 4.43 0.51 -31.97
N LEU A 632 5.52 -0.11 -31.49
CA LEU A 632 5.54 -0.83 -30.21
C LEU A 632 6.20 0.00 -29.10
N PRO A 633 5.72 -0.08 -27.85
CA PRO A 633 6.38 0.55 -26.71
C PRO A 633 7.75 -0.06 -26.43
N SER A 634 8.76 0.80 -26.21
CA SER A 634 10.12 0.44 -25.83
C SER A 634 10.68 1.44 -24.82
N THR A 635 11.72 1.07 -24.07
CA THR A 635 12.34 1.90 -23.02
C THR A 635 13.77 2.29 -23.39
N ASP A 636 14.12 3.55 -23.20
CA ASP A 636 15.51 4.04 -23.26
C ASP A 636 15.83 5.11 -22.20
N ASN A 637 17.11 5.49 -22.06
CA ASN A 637 17.51 6.69 -21.36
C ASN A 637 17.38 7.92 -22.27
N ILE A 638 16.47 8.83 -21.94
CA ILE A 638 16.17 10.03 -22.74
C ILE A 638 17.11 11.21 -22.47
N GLY A 639 18.01 11.11 -21.48
CA GLY A 639 18.94 12.17 -21.09
C GLY A 639 18.78 12.62 -19.64
N ASP A 640 19.32 13.80 -19.32
CA ASP A 640 19.22 14.40 -17.98
C ASP A 640 18.10 15.43 -17.92
N GLY A 641 17.52 15.60 -16.74
CA GLY A 641 16.45 16.55 -16.49
C GLY A 641 16.51 17.24 -15.14
N ARG A 642 15.64 18.23 -14.99
CA ARG A 642 15.53 19.12 -13.84
C ARG A 642 14.06 19.34 -13.52
N ILE A 643 13.72 19.29 -12.24
CA ILE A 643 12.37 19.50 -11.73
C ILE A 643 12.42 20.54 -10.60
N TYR A 644 11.56 21.55 -10.67
CA TYR A 644 11.17 22.35 -9.51
C TYR A 644 9.74 22.04 -9.13
N SER A 645 9.49 21.83 -7.85
CA SER A 645 8.15 21.60 -7.33
C SER A 645 7.89 22.50 -6.13
N LEU A 646 6.72 23.13 -6.13
CA LEU A 646 6.15 23.86 -4.99
C LEU A 646 4.86 23.16 -4.60
N SER A 647 4.76 22.69 -3.36
CA SER A 647 3.52 22.14 -2.80
C SER A 647 3.08 22.97 -1.61
N ALA A 648 1.79 23.25 -1.50
CA ALA A 648 1.20 23.91 -0.34
C ALA A 648 -0.11 23.22 0.05
N GLU A 649 -0.26 22.90 1.33
CA GLU A 649 -1.49 22.41 1.95
C GLU A 649 -1.89 23.38 3.06
N LEU A 650 -3.11 23.90 3.01
CA LEU A 650 -3.67 24.83 3.97
C LEU A 650 -4.99 24.26 4.49
N GLY A 651 -5.22 24.38 5.79
CA GLY A 651 -6.47 23.94 6.42
C GLY A 651 -6.97 24.93 7.44
N VAL A 652 -8.29 25.14 7.48
CA VAL A 652 -8.94 26.02 8.45
C VAL A 652 -10.22 25.40 9.01
N ARG A 653 -10.48 25.63 10.30
CA ARG A 653 -11.70 25.21 11.01
C ARG A 653 -12.49 26.45 11.47
N PRO A 654 -13.20 27.14 10.55
CA PRO A 654 -13.79 28.44 10.82
C PRO A 654 -14.96 28.38 11.82
N ALA A 655 -15.57 27.21 11.99
CA ALA A 655 -16.66 26.98 12.93
C ALA A 655 -16.58 25.55 13.49
N ARG A 656 -17.34 25.27 14.56
CA ARG A 656 -17.50 23.91 15.06
C ARG A 656 -18.12 23.03 13.98
N GLY A 657 -17.55 21.84 13.77
CA GLY A 657 -18.02 20.89 12.76
C GLY A 657 -17.60 21.20 11.32
N LEU A 658 -17.20 22.44 10.97
CA LEU A 658 -16.76 22.80 9.62
C LEU A 658 -15.23 22.82 9.52
N SER A 659 -14.70 22.10 8.52
CA SER A 659 -13.29 22.06 8.17
C SER A 659 -13.14 22.32 6.67
N LEU A 660 -12.24 23.22 6.29
CA LEU A 660 -11.92 23.54 4.91
C LEU A 660 -10.44 23.25 4.65
N ASP A 661 -10.11 22.75 3.47
CA ASP A 661 -8.73 22.53 3.04
C ASP A 661 -8.49 22.95 1.59
N LEU A 662 -7.25 23.39 1.33
CA LEU A 662 -6.73 23.71 0.01
C LEU A 662 -5.38 23.03 -0.14
N ALA A 663 -5.22 22.18 -1.15
CA ALA A 663 -3.95 21.57 -1.50
C ALA A 663 -3.59 21.94 -2.94
N THR A 664 -2.40 22.49 -3.17
CA THR A 664 -1.92 22.89 -4.49
C THR A 664 -0.50 22.42 -4.74
N THR A 665 -0.22 22.05 -5.98
CA THR A 665 1.10 21.64 -6.43
C THR A 665 1.40 22.28 -7.78
N PHE A 666 2.55 22.94 -7.87
CA PHE A 666 3.12 23.45 -9.10
C PHE A 666 4.42 22.69 -9.43
N ASN A 667 4.55 22.24 -10.68
CA ASN A 667 5.72 21.51 -11.17
C ASN A 667 6.25 22.15 -12.47
N ASP A 668 7.54 22.49 -12.51
CA ASP A 668 8.27 22.80 -13.75
C ASP A 668 9.36 21.75 -13.98
N SER A 669 9.10 20.83 -14.90
CA SER A 669 9.97 19.70 -15.23
C SER A 669 10.45 19.78 -16.68
N ARG A 670 11.77 19.62 -16.89
CA ARG A 670 12.39 19.66 -18.22
C ARG A 670 13.54 18.66 -18.34
N VAL A 671 13.67 18.03 -19.51
CA VAL A 671 14.90 17.42 -20.02
C VAL A 671 15.83 18.55 -20.45
N VAL A 672 17.05 18.58 -19.92
CA VAL A 672 18.04 19.63 -20.12
C VAL A 672 19.23 19.16 -20.98
N ASP A 673 19.51 17.87 -20.99
CA ASP A 673 20.58 17.27 -21.81
C ASP A 673 20.03 16.00 -22.48
N PRO A 674 19.33 16.13 -23.62
CA PRO A 674 18.66 15.01 -24.27
C PRO A 674 19.69 14.03 -24.87
N SER A 675 19.40 12.73 -24.78
CA SER A 675 20.23 11.71 -25.42
C SER A 675 20.25 11.87 -26.95
N SER A 676 21.31 11.37 -27.60
CA SER A 676 21.39 11.33 -29.07
C SER A 676 20.23 10.57 -29.71
N ASN A 677 19.77 9.49 -29.07
CA ASN A 677 18.61 8.71 -29.53
C ASN A 677 17.33 9.53 -29.47
N LEU A 678 17.14 10.30 -28.39
CA LEU A 678 16.03 11.23 -28.28
C LEU A 678 16.13 12.31 -29.36
N LEU A 679 17.29 12.95 -29.53
CA LEU A 679 17.49 13.97 -30.57
C LEU A 679 17.17 13.44 -31.97
N ALA A 680 17.64 12.24 -32.31
CA ALA A 680 17.32 11.57 -33.58
C ALA A 680 15.80 11.32 -33.73
N ALA A 681 15.10 10.97 -32.66
CA ALA A 681 13.64 10.84 -32.67
C ALA A 681 12.90 12.19 -32.77
N LEU A 682 13.52 13.29 -32.35
CA LEU A 682 12.95 14.65 -32.42
C LEU A 682 13.22 15.34 -33.77
N ASP A 683 14.27 14.96 -34.48
CA ASP A 683 14.64 15.48 -35.83
C ASP A 683 13.76 14.89 -36.96
N ALA A 684 12.88 13.93 -36.66
CA ALA A 684 11.78 13.56 -37.53
C ALA A 684 10.78 14.74 -37.62
N PRO A 685 10.18 15.06 -38.80
CA PRO A 685 9.41 16.28 -38.98
C PRO A 685 8.36 16.48 -37.88
N PRO A 686 8.34 17.64 -37.18
CA PRO A 686 7.53 17.89 -35.99
C PRO A 686 6.11 18.30 -36.36
N VAL A 687 5.57 17.66 -37.39
CA VAL A 687 4.26 17.92 -37.96
C VAL A 687 3.62 16.56 -38.11
N ASN A 688 2.59 16.30 -37.31
CA ASN A 688 1.67 15.22 -37.64
C ASN A 688 1.07 15.55 -39.02
N ALA A 689 1.38 14.74 -40.02
CA ALA A 689 1.00 14.97 -41.41
C ALA A 689 -0.52 14.99 -41.64
N GLU A 690 -1.30 14.43 -40.71
CA GLU A 690 -2.77 14.39 -40.76
C GLU A 690 -3.42 15.56 -40.01
N THR A 691 -2.77 16.11 -38.98
CA THR A 691 -3.37 17.14 -38.10
C THR A 691 -2.73 18.52 -38.17
N GLY A 692 -1.56 18.65 -38.82
CA GLY A 692 -0.83 19.93 -38.92
C GLY A 692 -0.30 20.48 -37.59
N ALA A 693 -0.42 19.73 -36.50
CA ALA A 693 -0.03 20.18 -35.17
C ALA A 693 1.49 20.28 -35.02
N ARG A 694 1.99 21.50 -34.74
CA ARG A 694 3.39 21.72 -34.33
C ARG A 694 3.59 21.21 -32.90
N THR A 695 4.50 20.27 -32.71
CA THR A 695 4.86 19.73 -31.39
C THR A 695 5.77 20.70 -30.62
N GLY A 696 5.25 21.84 -30.13
CA GLY A 696 6.00 22.66 -29.16
C GLY A 696 6.30 21.84 -27.89
N GLY A 697 7.33 22.12 -27.10
CA GLY A 697 7.50 21.56 -25.73
C GLY A 697 8.12 20.16 -25.58
N GLN A 698 8.85 19.67 -26.59
CA GLN A 698 9.50 18.34 -26.64
C GLN A 698 10.50 18.05 -25.49
N SER A 699 10.83 19.05 -24.67
CA SER A 699 11.74 18.92 -23.54
C SER A 699 11.04 18.77 -22.18
N ARG A 700 9.71 18.63 -22.09
CA ARG A 700 9.05 18.41 -20.78
C ARG A 700 9.05 16.94 -20.38
N ILE A 701 9.21 16.68 -19.07
CA ILE A 701 9.00 15.33 -18.52
C ILE A 701 7.50 14.98 -18.65
N PRO A 702 7.16 13.74 -19.05
CA PRO A 702 5.78 13.35 -19.35
C PRO A 702 4.90 13.21 -18.11
N ASN A 703 3.60 13.02 -18.33
CA ASN A 703 2.52 12.65 -17.40
C ASN A 703 2.28 13.54 -16.18
N VAL A 704 2.92 14.70 -16.14
CA VAL A 704 2.87 15.58 -14.98
C VAL A 704 2.22 16.90 -15.36
N ALA A 705 1.08 17.18 -14.72
CA ALA A 705 0.44 18.47 -14.82
C ALA A 705 1.35 19.52 -14.17
N ARG A 706 1.52 20.67 -14.85
CA ARG A 706 2.28 21.79 -14.27
C ARG A 706 1.61 22.35 -13.02
N PHE A 707 0.30 22.21 -12.92
CA PHE A 707 -0.48 22.76 -11.84
C PHE A 707 -1.64 21.81 -11.51
N THR A 708 -1.78 21.46 -10.24
CA THR A 708 -2.91 20.72 -9.69
C THR A 708 -3.35 21.45 -8.44
N THR A 709 -4.66 21.68 -8.29
CA THR A 709 -5.22 22.25 -7.06
C THR A 709 -6.45 21.49 -6.62
N ARG A 710 -6.66 21.37 -5.32
CA ARG A 710 -7.78 20.68 -4.69
C ARG A 710 -8.33 21.54 -3.57
N PHE A 711 -9.63 21.78 -3.60
CA PHE A 711 -10.37 22.39 -2.51
C PHE A 711 -11.28 21.34 -1.86
N GLY A 712 -11.32 21.30 -0.53
CA GLY A 712 -12.15 20.39 0.25
C GLY A 712 -12.93 21.11 1.34
N ALA A 713 -14.12 20.60 1.62
CA ALA A 713 -14.95 21.02 2.74
C ALA A 713 -15.53 19.77 3.41
N GLU A 714 -15.47 19.72 4.74
CA GLU A 714 -16.14 18.73 5.57
C GLU A 714 -16.96 19.42 6.64
N TYR A 715 -18.22 19.00 6.78
CA TYR A 715 -19.15 19.46 7.80
C TYR A 715 -19.68 18.28 8.60
N ARG A 716 -19.64 18.39 9.93
CA ARG A 716 -20.23 17.44 10.87
C ARG A 716 -21.18 18.14 11.82
N ALA A 717 -22.36 17.56 12.00
CA ALA A 717 -23.35 18.06 12.93
C ALA A 717 -24.12 16.91 13.59
N PRO A 718 -24.44 17.00 14.89
CA PRO A 718 -25.40 16.10 15.51
C PRO A 718 -26.80 16.35 14.92
N VAL A 719 -27.56 15.27 14.74
CA VAL A 719 -28.97 15.31 14.32
C VAL A 719 -29.79 14.60 15.40
N GLY A 720 -30.39 15.38 16.30
CA GLY A 720 -30.98 14.87 17.53
C GLY A 720 -29.92 14.28 18.48
N GLU A 721 -30.31 13.35 19.34
CA GLU A 721 -29.43 12.81 20.38
C GLU A 721 -28.54 11.64 19.93
N ARG A 722 -28.90 10.96 18.83
CA ARG A 722 -28.30 9.67 18.46
C ARG A 722 -27.66 9.63 17.08
N LEU A 723 -27.95 10.60 16.21
CA LEU A 723 -27.46 10.58 14.83
C LEU A 723 -26.40 11.67 14.61
N GLU A 724 -25.46 11.40 13.72
CA GLU A 724 -24.51 12.35 13.16
C GLU A 724 -24.76 12.49 11.66
N LEU A 725 -24.77 13.72 11.18
CA LEU A 725 -24.66 14.07 9.78
C LEU A 725 -23.20 14.42 9.49
N ARG A 726 -22.59 13.72 8.52
CA ARG A 726 -21.29 14.05 7.93
C ARG A 726 -21.47 14.38 6.46
N VAL A 727 -21.09 15.57 6.04
CA VAL A 727 -21.05 15.99 4.63
C VAL A 727 -19.61 16.28 4.25
N SER A 728 -19.12 15.71 3.17
CA SER A 728 -17.80 16.00 2.61
C SER A 728 -17.94 16.31 1.13
N GLY A 729 -17.35 17.41 0.68
CA GLY A 729 -17.32 17.80 -0.72
C GLY A 729 -15.92 18.23 -1.12
N TRP A 730 -15.55 17.98 -2.37
CA TRP A 730 -14.29 18.45 -2.92
C TRP A 730 -14.36 18.73 -4.42
N ALA A 731 -13.47 19.60 -4.85
CA ALA A 731 -13.23 19.93 -6.25
C ALA A 731 -11.72 19.94 -6.51
N ARG A 732 -11.28 19.22 -7.54
CA ARG A 732 -9.88 19.12 -7.94
C ARG A 732 -9.76 19.56 -9.39
N TYR A 733 -8.88 20.52 -9.65
CA TYR A 733 -8.48 20.87 -11.00
C TYR A 733 -7.12 20.26 -11.32
N VAL A 734 -7.04 19.56 -12.46
CA VAL A 734 -5.81 18.99 -12.99
C VAL A 734 -5.46 19.74 -14.28
N GLY A 735 -4.36 20.49 -14.27
CA GLY A 735 -3.91 21.25 -15.43
C GLY A 735 -3.32 20.38 -16.54
N LYS A 736 -2.84 21.03 -17.60
CA LYS A 736 -2.31 20.35 -18.79
C LYS A 736 -1.01 19.60 -18.50
N SER A 737 -0.93 18.37 -18.98
CA SER A 737 0.28 17.55 -19.06
C SER A 737 0.43 16.92 -20.45
N ARG A 738 1.42 16.06 -20.63
CA ARG A 738 1.67 15.33 -21.89
C ARG A 738 1.81 13.86 -21.67
N LEU A 739 1.56 13.06 -22.69
CA LEU A 739 1.62 11.61 -22.58
C LEU A 739 3.06 11.06 -22.55
N GLY A 740 3.97 11.68 -23.27
CA GLY A 740 5.34 11.20 -23.46
C GLY A 740 6.23 12.28 -24.06
N ILE A 741 7.38 11.85 -24.54
CA ILE A 741 8.35 12.68 -25.24
C ILE A 741 8.36 12.28 -26.72
N GLY A 742 8.53 13.25 -27.60
CA GLY A 742 8.54 13.04 -29.05
C GLY A 742 7.20 13.36 -29.73
N PRO A 743 7.16 13.27 -31.07
CA PRO A 743 6.02 13.73 -31.86
C PRO A 743 4.76 12.88 -31.69
N ILE A 744 4.92 11.57 -31.43
CA ILE A 744 3.80 10.62 -31.28
C ILE A 744 3.14 10.74 -29.89
N LEU A 745 3.95 10.91 -28.83
CA LEU A 745 3.45 10.94 -27.45
C LEU A 745 3.32 12.38 -26.90
N GLY A 746 3.48 13.40 -27.74
CA GLY A 746 3.48 14.81 -27.34
C GLY A 746 2.10 15.38 -27.02
N ASP A 747 1.03 14.61 -27.19
CA ASP A 747 -0.37 15.03 -27.02
C ASP A 747 -0.65 15.58 -25.63
N LEU A 748 -1.50 16.62 -25.60
CA LEU A 748 -1.97 17.22 -24.37
C LEU A 748 -3.07 16.37 -23.72
N GLN A 749 -2.94 16.19 -22.41
CA GLN A 749 -3.95 15.64 -21.51
C GLN A 749 -4.14 16.56 -20.30
N GLY A 750 -5.08 16.24 -19.41
CA GLY A 750 -5.45 17.11 -18.30
C GLY A 750 -6.48 18.17 -18.73
N ASP A 751 -6.46 19.31 -18.03
CA ASP A 751 -7.40 20.43 -18.21
C ASP A 751 -8.85 20.06 -17.86
N TYR A 752 -9.06 19.58 -16.65
CA TYR A 752 -10.39 19.17 -16.18
C TYR A 752 -10.59 19.42 -14.69
N PHE A 753 -11.86 19.50 -14.32
CA PHE A 753 -12.31 19.44 -12.94
C PHE A 753 -12.84 18.03 -12.62
N ASP A 754 -12.44 17.53 -11.47
CA ASP A 754 -13.00 16.35 -10.82
C ASP A 754 -13.68 16.80 -9.54
N THR A 755 -14.86 16.28 -9.25
CA THR A 755 -15.71 16.80 -8.17
C THR A 755 -16.46 15.68 -7.48
N SER A 756 -16.66 15.79 -6.16
CA SER A 756 -17.43 14.83 -5.39
C SER A 756 -18.13 15.50 -4.21
N LEU A 757 -19.29 14.98 -3.85
CA LEU A 757 -20.09 15.40 -2.70
C LEU A 757 -20.72 14.15 -2.09
N THR A 758 -20.46 13.91 -0.82
CA THR A 758 -20.95 12.75 -0.09
C THR A 758 -21.56 13.21 1.23
N ALA A 759 -22.77 12.73 1.52
CA ALA A 759 -23.43 12.90 2.81
C ALA A 759 -23.69 11.53 3.45
N ARG A 760 -23.37 11.38 4.73
CA ARG A 760 -23.74 10.22 5.55
C ARG A 760 -24.56 10.67 6.74
N ILE A 761 -25.66 9.97 6.99
CA ILE A 761 -26.47 10.14 8.20
C ILE A 761 -26.60 8.80 8.92
N GLY A 762 -26.38 8.80 10.23
CA GLY A 762 -26.47 7.58 11.02
C GLY A 762 -25.82 7.67 12.38
N ARG A 763 -25.75 6.55 13.06
CA ARG A 763 -24.95 6.37 14.28
C ARG A 763 -23.47 6.13 13.92
N PRO A 764 -22.54 6.20 14.89
CA PRO A 764 -21.16 5.81 14.67
C PRO A 764 -20.99 4.37 14.14
N ASP A 765 -21.89 3.48 14.54
CA ASP A 765 -21.87 2.05 14.23
C ASP A 765 -22.76 1.65 13.05
N MET A 766 -23.57 2.57 12.49
CA MET A 766 -24.41 2.29 11.31
C MET A 766 -24.84 3.57 10.61
N GLY A 767 -24.78 3.61 9.28
CA GLY A 767 -25.23 4.77 8.53
C GLY A 767 -25.65 4.48 7.10
N VAL A 768 -26.37 5.45 6.54
CA VAL A 768 -26.70 5.51 5.12
C VAL A 768 -25.92 6.65 4.51
N THR A 769 -25.33 6.40 3.35
CA THR A 769 -24.50 7.35 2.61
C THR A 769 -25.12 7.62 1.23
N LEU A 770 -25.25 8.89 0.87
CA LEU A 770 -25.56 9.35 -0.49
C LEU A 770 -24.35 10.10 -1.04
N GLY A 771 -23.80 9.62 -2.14
CA GLY A 771 -22.66 10.22 -2.83
C GLY A 771 -23.01 10.63 -4.25
N VAL A 772 -22.42 11.71 -4.73
CA VAL A 772 -22.43 12.13 -6.13
C VAL A 772 -21.00 12.44 -6.54
N THR A 773 -20.49 11.74 -7.56
CA THR A 773 -19.20 12.05 -8.19
C THR A 773 -19.43 12.68 -9.55
N ASN A 774 -18.45 13.47 -10.01
CA ASN A 774 -18.51 14.29 -11.21
C ASN A 774 -19.76 15.18 -11.24
N LEU A 775 -19.93 16.04 -10.22
CA LEU A 775 -21.11 16.89 -10.00
C LEU A 775 -21.45 17.75 -11.22
N ILE A 776 -20.45 18.24 -11.93
CA ILE A 776 -20.63 19.10 -13.11
C ILE A 776 -20.56 18.33 -14.45
N ASP A 777 -20.56 16.99 -14.39
CA ASP A 777 -20.55 16.08 -15.55
C ASP A 777 -19.44 16.43 -16.57
N THR A 778 -18.24 16.69 -16.06
CA THR A 778 -17.08 17.04 -16.88
C THR A 778 -16.61 15.84 -17.69
N ILE A 779 -16.43 16.06 -18.99
CA ILE A 779 -15.71 15.15 -19.89
C ILE A 779 -14.28 15.68 -20.00
N GLY A 780 -13.40 15.17 -19.14
CA GLY A 780 -11.99 15.53 -19.09
C GLY A 780 -11.09 14.41 -19.57
N ASN A 781 -9.90 14.74 -20.07
CA ASN A 781 -8.90 13.74 -20.42
C ASN A 781 -7.99 13.45 -19.22
N ARG A 782 -8.31 12.41 -18.45
CA ARG A 782 -7.46 11.97 -17.32
C ARG A 782 -6.11 11.46 -17.81
N PHE A 783 -6.09 10.84 -19.00
CA PHE A 783 -4.92 10.25 -19.62
C PHE A 783 -5.13 9.97 -21.12
N ALA A 784 -4.20 10.34 -21.99
CA ALA A 784 -4.38 10.32 -23.44
C ALA A 784 -3.85 9.06 -24.17
N LEU A 785 -3.78 7.89 -23.53
CA LEU A 785 -3.33 6.66 -24.19
C LEU A 785 -4.50 5.69 -24.36
N GLY A 786 -4.74 5.25 -25.59
CA GLY A 786 -5.59 4.10 -25.87
C GLY A 786 -4.79 2.89 -26.36
N THR A 787 -4.92 2.54 -27.64
CA THR A 787 -4.12 1.45 -28.23
C THR A 787 -2.80 1.98 -28.77
N PRO A 788 -1.66 1.30 -28.49
CA PRO A 788 -0.35 1.74 -29.02
C PRO A 788 -0.30 1.74 -30.55
N PHE A 789 -1.20 1.00 -31.22
CA PHE A 789 -1.27 0.88 -32.68
C PHE A 789 -2.08 1.98 -33.39
N SER A 790 -2.82 2.81 -32.64
CA SER A 790 -3.53 3.98 -33.17
C SER A 790 -2.95 5.30 -32.62
N ALA A 791 -1.83 5.23 -31.92
CA ALA A 791 -1.19 6.37 -31.25
C ALA A 791 -0.68 7.45 -32.22
N THR A 792 -0.71 7.20 -33.54
CA THR A 792 -0.38 8.18 -34.57
C THR A 792 -1.49 9.21 -34.85
N GLY A 793 -2.71 9.01 -34.31
CA GLY A 793 -3.91 9.78 -34.66
C GLY A 793 -4.39 10.87 -33.69
N GLY A 794 -3.69 11.16 -32.59
CA GLY A 794 -3.97 12.36 -31.76
C GLY A 794 -5.33 12.41 -31.03
N GLY A 795 -6.06 11.28 -31.01
CA GLY A 795 -7.51 11.30 -30.85
C GLY A 795 -8.06 10.61 -29.62
N GLN A 796 -7.25 10.02 -28.74
CA GLN A 796 -7.75 9.20 -27.62
C GLN A 796 -7.70 9.93 -26.28
N ILE A 797 -8.73 9.69 -25.46
CA ILE A 797 -8.81 10.18 -24.08
C ILE A 797 -9.25 9.06 -23.15
N THR A 798 -8.83 9.12 -21.90
CA THR A 798 -9.46 8.36 -20.81
C THR A 798 -10.40 9.33 -20.11
N PRO A 799 -11.72 9.25 -20.39
CA PRO A 799 -12.69 10.16 -19.82
C PRO A 799 -12.87 9.93 -18.32
N LEU A 800 -13.27 10.99 -17.59
CA LEU A 800 -13.88 10.80 -16.28
C LEU A 800 -15.14 9.96 -16.44
N ARG A 801 -15.44 9.13 -15.43
CA ARG A 801 -16.75 8.51 -15.34
C ARG A 801 -17.80 9.65 -15.31
N PRO A 802 -18.87 9.56 -16.11
CA PRO A 802 -19.97 10.53 -16.05
C PRO A 802 -20.54 10.64 -14.64
N ARG A 803 -21.35 11.68 -14.42
CA ARG A 803 -21.99 11.90 -13.12
C ARG A 803 -22.59 10.60 -12.56
N THR A 804 -22.16 10.23 -11.36
CA THR A 804 -22.56 8.96 -10.74
C THR A 804 -23.12 9.22 -9.36
N ILE A 805 -24.35 8.74 -9.12
CA ILE A 805 -25.00 8.79 -7.81
C ILE A 805 -24.84 7.43 -7.15
N ARG A 806 -24.40 7.39 -5.89
CA ARG A 806 -24.26 6.19 -5.09
C ARG A 806 -25.11 6.26 -3.84
N LEU A 807 -25.89 5.22 -3.57
CA LEU A 807 -26.52 4.97 -2.28
C LEU A 807 -25.77 3.83 -1.59
N GLY A 808 -25.33 4.04 -0.36
CA GLY A 808 -24.58 3.05 0.41
C GLY A 808 -25.08 2.89 1.84
N PHE A 809 -24.71 1.77 2.42
CA PHE A 809 -24.99 1.40 3.79
C PHE A 809 -23.72 0.85 4.44
N ASP A 810 -23.51 1.20 5.70
CA ASP A 810 -22.42 0.67 6.52
C ASP A 810 -22.92 0.28 7.91
N ARG A 811 -22.32 -0.78 8.46
CA ARG A 811 -22.58 -1.29 9.81
C ARG A 811 -21.28 -1.84 10.41
N SER A 812 -21.00 -1.50 11.67
CA SER A 812 -20.00 -2.15 12.51
C SER A 812 -20.64 -2.66 13.80
N PHE A 813 -20.04 -3.68 14.41
CA PHE A 813 -20.47 -4.27 15.68
C PHE A 813 -19.32 -4.89 16.47
#